data_AF-A0A1E7FL80-F1
#
_entry.id   AF-A0A1E7FL80-F1
#
_cell.length_a   1.000
_cell.length_b   1.000
_cell.length_c   1.000
_cell.angle_alpha   90.00
_cell.angle_beta   90.00
_cell.angle_gamma   90.00
#
_symmetry.space_group_name_H-M   'P 1'
#
loop_
_entity.id
_entity.type
_entity.pdbx_description
1 polymer ?
#
loop_
_entity_poly.entity_id
_entity_poly.type
_entity_poly.pdbx_seq_one_letter_code
_entity_poly.pdbx_strand_id
1 'polypeptide(L)'
;MFSRSFASSPIGSRLSAGKRCSRSWFISSVASTSRTLSSSAAGREQHRSQFLVPPSRKDRLLLGCVSYDPSVTTIWDGMKQYLRSSSGGNLPNFDYALFTNYETQVAALLDGSIDVAWNGPVAHVMAEDMTGGGGDDRQYPSFVRSVGMRDVDCNFRSVALIRRDCLPPHDDINISSSISTLFAGKTIATGSMDSPQGHIVPVDWIENKHNLKGDDVTILSHDYDLGKHGDTAVGEIMAMKALINRTDNTDCTLISEMMYLRGLDGALFDSYGIDPKELKENVVLLDDSPPVFDHCSFDALIGDPIASATNTSKSLELAHHNIKIDAFSNAVLSMDMSDPKQEPIMRMEGIQSSWSKPRVDPGGTVRAALYRRGLAKKEPPGIEQRRMMSSSSSSEQTSKSKSVAVIGAGISGLQVIRALRSKGYDVTAFDGDKDGVGGLWRSNYLSYGSQAPKQLFEFPDFPFDDVPFGDFPTGEQIKNYIERYADHFDLRRDVVLNTTVTSAVQNDENNSWSIETVSTTPDGENITQTHQFDKLIVSTGLYASDRPSFPALVQEEVDRSNNGDFDGDIIHSHELQRPEQVKGKRVVVVGGGKSAIDVAVASSNAGAEKVTMLSRAAHWPTPRKIADIIPFQYVFLSRLGQNLVLGLTGPLPGCSPSHSSIWHHTVGKYIMPPIFKIVELLFAAQFRNVSGPTSPFLKKAGVVEDFYGYAHVLDYSFRDKVEAGDIDWKIGSMEKFVDDGTGIELNGGGGDHLEADVVICGTGFAKDYSIFDSKTRERLNVESDGLYLFNHTVPPNVDNLAFVGSELAVISNISGYGLQAAWLANFWSNGSSDYDKAAMEQEVEELKQWKRKWMPNTPSRASLVLLHQIHFYDRLLRDLGVNQKRKSNFLSEWFMPYHSEDFNGVLASLDQSGNSNYETRKNVPLDIIK
;
A
#
# COMPACT_ATOMS: atom_id res chain seq x y z
N MET A 1 -11.14 -31.85 -50.38
CA MET A 1 -10.92 -33.26 -50.75
C MET A 1 -9.89 -33.84 -49.79
N PHE A 2 -10.28 -34.88 -49.05
CA PHE A 2 -9.45 -35.64 -48.11
C PHE A 2 -8.47 -36.58 -48.82
N SER A 3 -7.29 -36.85 -48.24
CA SER A 3 -6.67 -38.19 -48.10
C SER A 3 -5.31 -38.07 -47.38
N ARG A 4 -5.12 -38.66 -46.17
CA ARG A 4 -4.72 -40.06 -45.81
C ARG A 4 -3.28 -40.39 -46.26
N SER A 5 -2.29 -40.54 -45.35
CA SER A 5 -2.01 -41.62 -44.38
C SER A 5 -1.36 -42.90 -44.96
N PHE A 6 -0.49 -43.52 -44.14
CA PHE A 6 0.12 -44.88 -44.18
C PHE A 6 1.43 -45.05 -45.01
N ALA A 7 2.43 -45.88 -44.69
CA ALA A 7 2.83 -46.69 -43.52
C ALA A 7 4.17 -47.43 -43.80
N SER A 8 4.79 -47.94 -42.71
CA SER A 8 5.54 -49.22 -42.56
C SER A 8 6.91 -49.50 -43.24
N SER A 9 7.98 -49.57 -42.40
CA SER A 9 8.90 -50.71 -42.06
C SER A 9 9.55 -51.62 -43.14
N PRO A 10 10.59 -52.48 -42.87
CA PRO A 10 11.75 -52.47 -41.92
C PRO A 10 13.11 -53.07 -42.50
N ILE A 11 14.11 -53.30 -41.61
CA ILE A 11 15.34 -54.17 -41.68
C ILE A 11 16.62 -53.48 -42.22
N GLY A 12 17.83 -53.53 -41.64
CA GLY A 12 18.37 -54.10 -40.38
C GLY A 12 19.92 -54.01 -40.32
N SER A 13 20.48 -53.90 -39.08
CA SER A 13 21.87 -54.20 -38.61
C SER A 13 23.05 -53.42 -39.23
N ARG A 14 24.17 -53.02 -38.59
CA ARG A 14 24.97 -53.29 -37.36
C ARG A 14 26.06 -52.17 -37.39
N LEU A 15 26.52 -51.46 -36.36
CA LEU A 15 27.42 -51.82 -35.25
C LEU A 15 28.04 -50.51 -34.67
N SER A 16 28.24 -50.46 -33.34
CA SER A 16 29.19 -49.64 -32.52
C SER A 16 29.13 -48.11 -32.60
N ALA A 17 29.22 -47.28 -31.54
CA ALA A 17 29.36 -47.33 -30.09
C ALA A 17 29.03 -45.88 -29.60
N GLY A 18 28.61 -45.53 -28.39
CA GLY A 18 28.23 -46.25 -27.19
C GLY A 18 27.13 -45.44 -26.49
N LYS A 19 26.20 -46.16 -25.87
CA LYS A 19 24.94 -45.68 -25.32
C LYS A 19 25.08 -45.24 -23.87
N ARG A 20 24.35 -44.17 -23.52
CA ARG A 20 23.65 -44.02 -22.23
C ARG A 20 22.83 -45.29 -21.93
N CYS A 21 22.83 -45.79 -20.69
CA CYS A 21 21.59 -45.99 -19.93
C CYS A 21 21.82 -46.53 -18.52
N SER A 22 21.16 -45.86 -17.57
CA SER A 22 20.34 -46.34 -16.45
C SER A 22 20.83 -47.41 -15.46
N ARG A 23 20.34 -47.23 -14.22
CA ARG A 23 20.02 -48.18 -13.12
C ARG A 23 20.60 -47.67 -11.81
N SER A 24 20.05 -47.89 -10.63
CA SER A 24 18.76 -48.43 -10.16
C SER A 24 18.77 -48.27 -8.63
N TRP A 25 17.60 -48.36 -8.02
CA TRP A 25 17.33 -48.52 -6.59
C TRP A 25 18.17 -49.63 -5.91
N PHE A 26 18.42 -49.52 -4.59
CA PHE A 26 18.08 -50.53 -3.57
C PHE A 26 18.42 -50.08 -2.12
N ILE A 27 17.55 -50.49 -1.20
CA ILE A 27 17.63 -50.47 0.27
C ILE A 27 18.31 -51.76 0.78
N SER A 28 18.79 -51.74 2.04
CA SER A 28 19.12 -52.86 2.98
C SER A 28 20.63 -53.03 3.24
N SER A 29 21.15 -53.47 4.40
CA SER A 29 20.60 -54.02 5.65
C SER A 29 21.76 -54.00 6.72
N VAL A 30 21.55 -53.64 8.00
CA VAL A 30 21.35 -54.51 9.20
C VAL A 30 22.62 -54.88 10.02
N ALA A 31 22.42 -54.88 11.35
CA ALA A 31 23.14 -55.55 12.47
C ALA A 31 24.32 -54.79 13.13
N SER A 32 24.55 -54.80 14.46
CA SER A 32 23.84 -55.37 15.62
C SER A 32 24.55 -54.97 16.94
N THR A 33 23.77 -54.78 18.02
CA THR A 33 24.02 -55.13 19.44
C THR A 33 25.19 -54.56 20.29
N SER A 34 24.76 -53.86 21.36
CA SER A 34 24.96 -54.14 22.80
C SER A 34 26.10 -53.50 23.61
N ARG A 35 25.66 -52.78 24.68
CA ARG A 35 26.15 -52.74 26.10
C ARG A 35 27.60 -52.25 26.33
N THR A 36 27.98 -51.44 27.33
CA THR A 36 27.44 -51.10 28.67
C THR A 36 28.36 -50.05 29.34
N LEU A 37 27.81 -49.32 30.34
CA LEU A 37 28.47 -48.67 31.51
C LEU A 37 29.26 -47.36 31.26
N SER A 38 29.24 -46.33 32.12
CA SER A 38 28.82 -46.21 33.52
C SER A 38 28.39 -44.78 33.90
N SER A 39 27.57 -44.73 34.95
CA SER A 39 27.10 -43.60 35.75
C SER A 39 28.15 -42.55 36.19
N SER A 40 27.74 -41.28 36.25
CA SER A 40 27.61 -40.57 37.54
C SER A 40 26.77 -39.30 37.38
N ALA A 41 25.68 -39.24 38.14
CA ALA A 41 24.85 -38.07 38.32
C ALA A 41 25.59 -36.99 39.13
N ALA A 42 25.66 -35.77 38.60
CA ALA A 42 25.68 -34.50 39.33
C ALA A 42 25.66 -33.37 38.30
N GLY A 43 24.57 -32.59 38.24
CA GLY A 43 24.49 -31.37 37.41
C GLY A 43 23.28 -31.27 36.45
N ARG A 44 22.28 -32.14 36.54
CA ARG A 44 20.98 -31.94 35.85
C ARG A 44 20.01 -31.19 36.75
N GLU A 45 20.26 -29.90 36.93
CA GLU A 45 19.27 -28.90 37.35
C GLU A 45 19.81 -27.53 36.91
N GLN A 46 19.24 -26.98 35.83
CA GLN A 46 19.54 -25.73 35.11
C GLN A 46 20.03 -25.96 33.67
N HIS A 47 19.11 -26.34 32.78
CA HIS A 47 19.12 -25.98 31.35
C HIS A 47 17.83 -26.52 30.73
N ARG A 48 16.69 -26.00 31.19
CA ARG A 48 15.43 -26.04 30.45
C ARG A 48 15.08 -24.60 30.09
N SER A 49 14.81 -24.40 28.79
CA SER A 49 14.21 -23.22 28.16
C SER A 49 14.87 -21.85 28.40
N GLN A 50 15.93 -21.55 27.65
CA GLN A 50 16.38 -20.17 27.38
C GLN A 50 16.59 -19.89 25.89
N PHE A 51 16.17 -20.79 25.01
CA PHE A 51 16.10 -20.52 23.57
C PHE A 51 14.72 -19.92 23.30
N LEU A 52 14.69 -18.61 23.00
CA LEU A 52 13.61 -17.80 22.39
C LEU A 52 13.41 -16.41 23.02
N VAL A 53 14.31 -15.91 23.87
CA VAL A 53 14.35 -14.48 24.22
C VAL A 53 15.54 -13.85 23.51
N PRO A 54 15.34 -12.99 22.48
CA PRO A 54 16.46 -12.27 21.87
C PRO A 54 17.15 -11.40 22.93
N PRO A 55 18.49 -11.28 22.92
CA PRO A 55 19.20 -10.41 23.85
C PRO A 55 18.64 -8.99 23.76
N SER A 56 18.60 -8.29 24.90
CA SER A 56 18.07 -6.94 24.96
C SER A 56 18.80 -6.04 23.95
N ARG A 57 18.09 -5.07 23.33
CA ARG A 57 18.70 -4.11 22.38
C ARG A 57 19.90 -3.38 22.99
N LYS A 58 19.89 -3.17 24.32
CA LYS A 58 20.97 -2.51 25.07
C LYS A 58 22.27 -3.32 25.04
N ASP A 59 22.18 -4.64 25.05
CA ASP A 59 23.33 -5.55 25.07
C ASP A 59 23.78 -6.00 23.67
N ARG A 60 23.03 -5.64 22.62
CA ARG A 60 23.31 -5.95 21.21
C ARG A 60 24.02 -4.80 20.51
N LEU A 61 24.99 -5.11 19.66
CA LEU A 61 25.56 -4.15 18.69
C LEU A 61 25.05 -4.52 17.30
N LEU A 62 24.38 -3.59 16.63
CA LEU A 62 23.82 -3.78 15.30
C LEU A 62 24.53 -2.85 14.29
N LEU A 63 25.17 -3.43 13.29
CA LEU A 63 25.82 -2.72 12.20
C LEU A 63 24.89 -2.61 10.98
N GLY A 64 24.68 -1.42 10.43
CA GLY A 64 24.01 -1.24 9.14
C GLY A 64 24.98 -1.31 7.97
N CYS A 65 24.62 -2.06 6.93
CA CYS A 65 25.41 -2.20 5.70
C CYS A 65 24.51 -2.10 4.46
N VAL A 66 24.90 -1.32 3.45
CA VAL A 66 24.17 -1.26 2.17
C VAL A 66 24.50 -2.48 1.31
N SER A 67 23.48 -3.20 0.85
CA SER A 67 23.62 -4.38 0.01
C SER A 67 23.70 -4.01 -1.47
N TYR A 68 24.91 -3.76 -1.96
CA TYR A 68 25.17 -3.46 -3.37
C TYR A 68 25.57 -4.69 -4.22
N ASP A 69 26.06 -5.76 -3.60
CA ASP A 69 26.48 -7.00 -4.27
C ASP A 69 26.15 -8.24 -3.39
N PRO A 70 25.85 -9.43 -3.96
CA PRO A 70 25.58 -10.63 -3.17
C PRO A 70 26.69 -11.00 -2.17
N SER A 71 27.95 -10.66 -2.46
CA SER A 71 29.10 -10.91 -1.58
C SER A 71 29.00 -10.19 -0.24
N VAL A 72 28.27 -9.07 -0.14
CA VAL A 72 28.08 -8.30 1.10
C VAL A 72 27.56 -9.19 2.23
N THR A 73 26.62 -10.09 1.94
CA THR A 73 26.11 -11.05 2.93
C THR A 73 27.18 -12.01 3.43
N THR A 74 28.03 -12.50 2.51
CA THR A 74 29.10 -13.47 2.82
C THR A 74 30.19 -12.82 3.68
N ILE A 75 30.54 -11.58 3.36
CA ILE A 75 31.48 -10.76 4.12
C ILE A 75 30.97 -10.59 5.55
N TRP A 76 29.74 -10.07 5.72
CA TRP A 76 29.23 -9.73 7.05
C TRP A 76 28.88 -10.95 7.90
N ASP A 77 28.52 -12.08 7.30
CA ASP A 77 28.44 -13.36 8.01
C ASP A 77 29.82 -13.84 8.49
N GLY A 78 30.87 -13.67 7.68
CA GLY A 78 32.25 -13.95 8.08
C GLY A 78 32.70 -13.06 9.24
N MET A 79 32.49 -11.74 9.12
CA MET A 79 32.79 -10.76 10.16
C MET A 79 32.02 -11.06 11.45
N LYS A 80 30.75 -11.44 11.36
CA LYS A 80 29.92 -11.82 12.51
C LYS A 80 30.49 -13.02 13.27
N GLN A 81 31.02 -14.02 12.56
CA GLN A 81 31.67 -15.18 13.20
C GLN A 81 32.93 -14.76 13.97
N TYR A 82 33.78 -13.92 13.37
CA TYR A 82 34.98 -13.41 14.02
C TYR A 82 34.64 -12.55 15.25
N LEU A 83 33.73 -11.57 15.09
CA LEU A 83 33.37 -10.61 16.14
C LEU A 83 32.71 -11.30 17.34
N ARG A 84 31.90 -12.35 17.13
CA ARG A 84 31.29 -13.13 18.21
C ARG A 84 32.26 -14.10 18.90
N SER A 85 33.40 -14.42 18.29
CA SER A 85 34.33 -15.38 18.86
C SER A 85 35.09 -14.81 20.07
N SER A 86 35.25 -15.62 21.11
CA SER A 86 36.02 -15.25 22.32
C SER A 86 37.52 -15.06 22.04
N SER A 87 38.00 -15.57 20.91
CA SER A 87 39.39 -15.44 20.43
C SER A 87 39.61 -14.28 19.45
N GLY A 88 38.53 -13.63 18.99
CA GLY A 88 38.55 -12.54 18.01
C GLY A 88 38.07 -11.24 18.63
N GLY A 89 36.81 -10.86 18.36
CA GLY A 89 36.26 -9.57 18.78
C GLY A 89 35.59 -9.51 20.16
N ASN A 90 35.25 -10.66 20.76
CA ASN A 90 34.56 -10.75 22.06
C ASN A 90 33.26 -9.91 22.15
N LEU A 91 32.51 -9.84 21.05
CA LEU A 91 31.19 -9.20 20.95
C LEU A 91 30.11 -10.27 20.72
N PRO A 92 29.71 -11.04 21.75
CA PRO A 92 28.82 -12.20 21.61
C PRO A 92 27.44 -11.85 21.03
N ASN A 93 27.01 -10.59 21.17
CA ASN A 93 25.74 -10.07 20.67
C ASN A 93 25.92 -9.14 19.45
N PHE A 94 26.97 -9.31 18.64
CA PHE A 94 27.11 -8.57 17.39
C PHE A 94 26.11 -9.07 16.33
N ASP A 95 25.41 -8.20 15.63
CA ASP A 95 24.63 -8.54 14.44
C ASP A 95 24.71 -7.43 13.38
N TYR A 96 24.20 -7.68 12.18
CA TYR A 96 24.14 -6.69 11.11
C TYR A 96 22.76 -6.64 10.45
N ALA A 97 22.45 -5.49 9.84
CA ALA A 97 21.23 -5.23 9.09
C ALA A 97 21.60 -4.74 7.68
N LEU A 98 20.89 -5.25 6.68
CA LEU A 98 21.10 -4.87 5.28
C LEU A 98 20.13 -3.77 4.87
N PHE A 99 20.64 -2.74 4.22
CA PHE A 99 19.88 -1.64 3.65
C PHE A 99 19.98 -1.67 2.12
N THR A 100 18.93 -1.22 1.44
CA THR A 100 18.92 -1.13 -0.03
C THR A 100 19.58 0.15 -0.56
N ASN A 101 19.66 1.20 0.28
CA ASN A 101 20.27 2.49 -0.03
C ASN A 101 20.87 3.14 1.24
N TYR A 102 21.75 4.12 1.04
CA TYR A 102 22.44 4.81 2.11
C TYR A 102 21.53 5.76 2.90
N GLU A 103 20.52 6.37 2.29
CA GLU A 103 19.61 7.30 2.96
C GLU A 103 18.85 6.61 4.11
N THR A 104 18.37 5.39 3.87
CA THR A 104 17.65 4.58 4.88
C THR A 104 18.61 4.10 5.97
N GLN A 105 19.86 3.79 5.62
CA GLN A 105 20.88 3.42 6.60
C GLN A 105 21.23 4.60 7.52
N VAL A 106 21.42 5.80 6.95
CA VAL A 106 21.68 7.02 7.73
C VAL A 106 20.49 7.34 8.63
N ALA A 107 19.25 7.22 8.14
CA ALA A 107 18.05 7.38 8.96
C ALA A 107 18.05 6.42 10.17
N ALA A 108 18.35 5.14 9.94
CA ALA A 108 18.43 4.12 10.99
C ALA A 108 19.58 4.36 11.99
N LEU A 109 20.68 4.99 11.55
CA LEU A 109 21.76 5.42 12.45
C LEU A 109 21.27 6.56 13.35
N LEU A 110 20.57 7.53 12.77
CA LEU A 110 20.10 8.74 13.46
C LEU A 110 18.99 8.48 14.48
N ASP A 111 18.13 7.48 14.24
CA ASP A 111 17.08 7.08 15.19
C ASP A 111 17.54 6.02 16.22
N GLY A 112 18.79 5.53 16.10
CA GLY A 112 19.38 4.53 16.98
C GLY A 112 18.92 3.09 16.71
N SER A 113 18.22 2.84 15.60
CA SER A 113 17.87 1.48 15.15
C SER A 113 19.12 0.64 14.95
N ILE A 114 20.20 1.20 14.39
CA ILE A 114 21.54 0.62 14.32
C ILE A 114 22.52 1.39 15.22
N ASP A 115 23.58 0.72 15.71
CA ASP A 115 24.61 1.36 16.54
C ASP A 115 25.77 1.92 15.70
N VAL A 116 26.10 1.26 14.59
CA VAL A 116 27.18 1.64 13.67
C VAL A 116 26.65 1.53 12.24
N ALA A 117 27.04 2.43 11.35
CA ALA A 117 26.73 2.36 9.92
C ALA A 117 28.02 2.25 9.09
N TRP A 118 28.06 1.34 8.14
CA TRP A 118 29.12 1.31 7.12
C TRP A 118 28.75 2.29 6.00
N ASN A 119 29.15 3.55 6.15
CA ASN A 119 28.73 4.65 5.30
C ASN A 119 29.74 4.96 4.20
N GLY A 120 29.24 5.26 2.99
CA GLY A 120 30.02 5.95 1.96
C GLY A 120 30.18 7.45 2.25
N PRO A 121 30.92 8.21 1.41
CA PRO A 121 31.30 9.59 1.71
C PRO A 121 30.11 10.55 1.80
N VAL A 122 29.14 10.41 0.89
CA VAL A 122 27.94 11.24 0.87
C VAL A 122 27.06 10.91 2.08
N ALA A 123 26.92 9.64 2.44
CA ALA A 123 26.21 9.18 3.63
C ALA A 123 26.86 9.70 4.94
N HIS A 124 28.19 9.72 5.00
CA HIS A 124 28.94 10.29 6.13
C HIS A 124 28.64 11.78 6.31
N VAL A 125 28.76 12.57 5.24
CA VAL A 125 28.44 14.00 5.26
C VAL A 125 26.97 14.23 5.61
N MET A 126 26.07 13.41 5.09
CA MET A 126 24.65 13.45 5.40
C MET A 126 24.41 13.24 6.91
N ALA A 127 25.07 12.27 7.54
CA ALA A 127 24.97 12.04 8.98
C ALA A 127 25.55 13.20 9.81
N GLU A 128 26.66 13.79 9.39
CA GLU A 128 27.24 14.97 10.05
C GLU A 128 26.33 16.19 9.97
N ASP A 129 25.85 16.52 8.77
CA ASP A 129 24.95 17.66 8.53
C ASP A 129 23.66 17.53 9.35
N MET A 130 23.14 16.31 9.49
CA MET A 130 21.95 16.01 10.28
C MET A 130 22.17 16.03 11.79
N THR A 131 23.42 16.01 12.27
CA THR A 131 23.69 16.02 13.72
C THR A 131 24.26 17.33 14.22
N GLY A 132 24.94 18.12 13.39
CA GLY A 132 25.50 19.40 13.83
C GLY A 132 26.55 20.02 12.91
N GLY A 133 26.81 19.41 11.76
CA GLY A 133 27.86 19.80 10.81
C GLY A 133 29.23 19.20 11.16
N GLY A 134 30.07 19.01 10.13
CA GLY A 134 31.48 18.58 10.24
C GLY A 134 32.47 19.63 9.71
N GLY A 135 33.73 19.59 10.16
CA GLY A 135 34.84 20.42 9.64
C GLY A 135 35.52 21.39 10.64
N ASP A 136 36.54 22.10 10.18
CA ASP A 136 37.40 23.00 10.97
C ASP A 136 36.73 24.31 11.43
N ASP A 137 35.60 24.70 10.83
CA ASP A 137 34.84 25.93 11.11
C ASP A 137 33.90 25.75 12.32
N ARG A 138 34.41 25.15 13.41
CA ARG A 138 33.67 24.55 14.55
C ARG A 138 32.76 25.52 15.32
N GLN A 139 31.60 25.85 14.76
CA GLN A 139 30.53 26.52 15.48
C GLN A 139 29.69 25.54 16.32
N TYR A 140 29.68 24.24 15.96
CA TYR A 140 28.99 23.16 16.69
C TYR A 140 29.82 21.85 16.63
N PRO A 141 29.83 21.02 17.69
CA PRO A 141 30.49 19.71 17.67
C PRO A 141 29.69 18.70 16.83
N SER A 142 30.36 17.93 15.95
CA SER A 142 29.76 16.78 15.27
C SER A 142 29.46 15.68 16.29
N PHE A 143 28.27 15.09 16.21
CA PHE A 143 27.90 13.93 17.02
C PHE A 143 28.18 12.62 16.30
N VAL A 144 28.66 12.66 15.06
CA VAL A 144 29.12 11.49 14.32
C VAL A 144 30.61 11.30 14.54
N ARG A 145 31.00 10.09 14.92
CA ARG A 145 32.39 9.66 15.02
C ARG A 145 32.62 8.51 14.05
N SER A 146 33.55 8.69 13.13
CA SER A 146 34.12 7.57 12.39
C SER A 146 34.97 6.72 13.33
N VAL A 147 34.83 5.40 13.30
CA VAL A 147 35.48 4.47 14.25
C VAL A 147 36.43 3.47 13.59
N GLY A 148 36.54 3.52 12.25
CA GLY A 148 37.47 2.74 11.45
C GLY A 148 37.10 2.78 9.97
N MET A 149 38.03 2.44 9.10
CA MET A 149 37.84 2.34 7.64
C MET A 149 38.83 1.36 7.04
N ARG A 150 38.65 0.95 5.78
CA ARG A 150 39.66 0.13 5.10
C ARG A 150 40.87 1.00 4.76
N ASP A 151 42.03 0.38 4.62
CA ASP A 151 43.21 1.05 4.11
C ASP A 151 43.02 1.58 2.68
N VAL A 152 42.28 0.84 1.85
CA VAL A 152 41.95 1.24 0.47
C VAL A 152 40.96 2.40 0.38
N ASP A 153 40.21 2.70 1.44
CA ASP A 153 39.30 3.85 1.48
C ASP A 153 40.05 5.16 1.78
N CYS A 154 41.29 5.09 2.26
CA CYS A 154 42.07 6.26 2.65
C CYS A 154 42.64 6.98 1.42
N ASN A 155 42.43 8.29 1.31
CA ASN A 155 42.89 9.11 0.17
C ASN A 155 42.43 8.56 -1.20
N PHE A 156 41.20 8.06 -1.27
CA PHE A 156 40.55 7.61 -2.50
C PHE A 156 40.59 8.72 -3.57
N ARG A 157 40.89 8.32 -4.81
CA ARG A 157 41.22 9.24 -5.90
C ARG A 157 40.37 8.97 -7.14
N SER A 158 39.90 10.04 -7.76
CA SER A 158 39.37 10.04 -9.13
C SER A 158 40.43 10.49 -10.12
N VAL A 159 40.33 10.04 -11.37
CA VAL A 159 41.24 10.35 -12.46
C VAL A 159 40.51 11.00 -13.63
N ALA A 160 41.24 11.82 -14.37
CA ALA A 160 40.75 12.42 -15.61
C ALA A 160 41.35 11.71 -16.81
N LEU A 161 40.48 11.20 -17.68
CA LEU A 161 40.84 10.45 -18.87
C LEU A 161 40.35 11.18 -20.11
N ILE A 162 41.19 11.25 -21.14
CA ILE A 162 40.85 11.84 -22.43
C ILE A 162 41.20 10.89 -23.56
N ARG A 163 40.37 10.88 -24.61
CA ARG A 163 40.66 10.12 -25.83
C ARG A 163 41.88 10.72 -26.54
N ARG A 164 42.79 9.88 -27.02
CA ARG A 164 44.07 10.31 -27.61
C ARG A 164 43.89 11.19 -28.84
N ASP A 165 42.87 10.95 -29.65
CA ASP A 165 42.56 11.76 -30.83
C ASP A 165 41.78 13.05 -30.51
N CYS A 166 41.47 13.30 -29.23
CA CYS A 166 40.96 14.58 -28.74
C CYS A 166 42.07 15.54 -28.29
N LEU A 167 43.33 15.10 -28.29
CA LEU A 167 44.49 15.91 -27.94
C LEU A 167 44.94 16.80 -29.11
N PRO A 168 45.56 17.97 -28.83
CA PRO A 168 46.13 18.83 -29.86
C PRO A 168 47.22 18.12 -30.70
N PRO A 169 47.42 18.50 -31.97
CA PRO A 169 48.48 17.95 -32.82
C PRO A 169 49.89 18.16 -32.24
N HIS A 170 50.78 17.21 -32.56
CA HIS A 170 52.07 16.88 -31.92
C HIS A 170 53.13 17.99 -31.68
N ASP A 171 52.93 19.25 -32.06
CA ASP A 171 53.98 20.29 -31.94
C ASP A 171 53.98 21.07 -30.61
N ASP A 172 52.94 20.92 -29.78
CA ASP A 172 52.81 21.58 -28.46
C ASP A 172 52.55 20.57 -27.32
N ILE A 173 53.12 19.36 -27.38
CA ILE A 173 53.03 18.39 -26.28
C ILE A 173 53.97 18.80 -25.15
N ASN A 174 53.59 19.85 -24.44
CA ASN A 174 53.72 19.88 -23.01
C ASN A 174 52.42 19.28 -22.47
N ILE A 175 52.50 18.08 -21.88
CA ILE A 175 51.39 17.45 -21.13
C ILE A 175 50.91 18.37 -19.97
N SER A 176 51.57 19.52 -19.75
CA SER A 176 51.14 20.62 -18.90
C SER A 176 49.99 21.48 -19.46
N SER A 177 49.29 21.05 -20.52
CA SER A 177 48.09 21.77 -20.99
C SER A 177 47.01 21.68 -19.91
N SER A 178 46.56 22.82 -19.40
CA SER A 178 45.56 22.88 -18.32
C SER A 178 44.29 22.13 -18.72
N ILE A 179 43.67 21.43 -17.76
CA ILE A 179 42.35 20.77 -17.91
C ILE A 179 41.33 21.73 -18.54
N SER A 180 41.37 23.01 -18.18
CA SER A 180 40.53 24.07 -18.77
C SER A 180 40.61 24.11 -20.30
N THR A 181 41.80 23.96 -20.87
CA THR A 181 42.00 23.97 -22.33
C THR A 181 41.63 22.63 -22.95
N LEU A 182 41.98 21.53 -22.29
CA LEU A 182 41.74 20.19 -22.83
C LEU A 182 40.27 19.81 -22.84
N PHE A 183 39.48 20.28 -21.87
CA PHE A 183 38.07 19.87 -21.73
C PHE A 183 37.08 20.87 -22.35
N ALA A 184 37.49 22.11 -22.63
CA ALA A 184 36.60 23.11 -23.23
C ALA A 184 35.94 22.62 -24.52
N GLY A 185 34.61 22.74 -24.59
CA GLY A 185 33.75 22.33 -25.70
C GLY A 185 33.59 20.81 -25.87
N LYS A 186 34.06 20.00 -24.92
CA LYS A 186 34.01 18.53 -25.00
C LYS A 186 32.89 17.93 -24.17
N THR A 187 32.55 16.68 -24.49
CA THR A 187 31.63 15.87 -23.68
C THR A 187 32.40 15.03 -22.67
N ILE A 188 32.08 15.20 -21.39
CA ILE A 188 32.68 14.48 -20.27
C ILE A 188 31.65 13.49 -19.72
N ALA A 189 31.89 12.20 -19.93
CA ALA A 189 31.12 11.15 -19.29
C ALA A 189 31.53 10.99 -17.83
N THR A 190 30.56 10.83 -16.93
CA THR A 190 30.77 10.70 -15.49
C THR A 190 29.97 9.51 -14.96
N GLY A 191 30.31 9.06 -13.74
CA GLY A 191 29.48 8.10 -13.03
C GLY A 191 28.10 8.65 -12.68
N SER A 192 27.37 7.94 -11.83
CA SER A 192 26.04 8.34 -11.39
C SER A 192 26.08 9.67 -10.63
N MET A 193 25.05 10.50 -10.75
CA MET A 193 25.03 11.86 -10.22
C MET A 193 25.25 11.95 -8.71
N ASP A 194 24.90 10.90 -7.97
CA ASP A 194 25.07 10.77 -6.52
C ASP A 194 26.44 10.17 -6.12
N SER A 195 27.31 9.84 -7.07
CA SER A 195 28.62 9.26 -6.82
C SER A 195 29.67 10.32 -6.44
N PRO A 196 30.31 10.23 -5.26
CA PRO A 196 31.38 11.13 -4.89
C PRO A 196 32.61 10.96 -5.80
N GLN A 197 33.01 9.72 -6.10
CA GLN A 197 34.15 9.43 -6.98
C GLN A 197 33.87 9.64 -8.46
N GLY A 198 32.63 9.40 -8.90
CA GLY A 198 32.28 9.38 -10.31
C GLY A 198 31.71 10.70 -10.84
N HIS A 199 31.15 11.55 -9.97
CA HIS A 199 30.44 12.75 -10.41
C HIS A 199 30.61 13.96 -9.49
N ILE A 200 30.29 13.86 -8.19
CA ILE A 200 30.20 15.04 -7.32
C ILE A 200 31.55 15.74 -7.15
N VAL A 201 32.60 15.02 -6.71
CA VAL A 201 33.94 15.61 -6.53
C VAL A 201 34.57 15.98 -7.88
N PRO A 202 34.52 15.12 -8.92
CA PRO A 202 35.10 15.48 -10.21
C PRO A 202 34.43 16.68 -10.90
N VAL A 203 33.10 16.78 -10.87
CA VAL A 203 32.40 17.89 -11.50
C VAL A 203 32.59 19.18 -10.70
N ASP A 204 32.61 19.13 -9.36
CA ASP A 204 33.00 20.28 -8.53
C ASP A 204 34.43 20.77 -8.85
N TRP A 205 35.36 19.84 -9.08
CA TRP A 205 36.75 20.13 -9.42
C TRP A 205 36.87 20.85 -10.78
N ILE A 206 36.20 20.39 -11.84
CA ILE A 206 36.23 21.09 -13.13
C ILE A 206 35.54 22.46 -13.05
N GLU A 207 34.45 22.57 -12.30
CA GLU A 207 33.68 23.81 -12.16
C GLU A 207 34.44 24.87 -11.35
N ASN A 208 35.12 24.48 -10.26
CA ASN A 208 35.70 25.44 -9.30
C ASN A 208 37.22 25.61 -9.43
N LYS A 209 37.97 24.55 -9.78
CA LYS A 209 39.42 24.67 -10.03
C LYS A 209 39.71 25.11 -11.46
N HIS A 210 38.95 24.59 -12.43
CA HIS A 210 39.21 24.81 -13.85
C HIS A 210 38.24 25.79 -14.53
N ASN A 211 37.22 26.26 -13.82
CA ASN A 211 36.24 27.25 -14.28
C ASN A 211 35.54 26.84 -15.58
N LEU A 212 35.17 25.56 -15.70
CA LEU A 212 34.39 25.03 -16.82
C LEU A 212 32.94 24.82 -16.36
N LYS A 213 32.00 25.65 -16.84
CA LYS A 213 30.58 25.60 -16.41
C LYS A 213 29.63 25.81 -17.59
N GLY A 214 28.42 25.26 -17.49
CA GLY A 214 27.36 25.50 -18.48
C GLY A 214 27.79 25.11 -19.90
N ASP A 215 27.71 26.04 -20.85
CA ASP A 215 28.03 25.79 -22.26
C ASP A 215 29.52 25.51 -22.53
N ASP A 216 30.41 25.69 -21.55
CA ASP A 216 31.85 25.42 -21.69
C ASP A 216 32.15 23.92 -21.82
N VAL A 217 31.31 23.04 -21.26
CA VAL A 217 31.48 21.57 -21.25
C VAL A 217 30.13 20.87 -21.21
N THR A 218 30.00 19.73 -21.88
CA THR A 218 28.79 18.89 -21.76
C THR A 218 29.07 17.76 -20.77
N ILE A 219 28.35 17.75 -19.64
CA ILE A 219 28.45 16.65 -18.66
C ILE A 219 27.37 15.61 -18.96
N LEU A 220 27.80 14.36 -19.16
CA LEU A 220 26.92 13.21 -19.35
C LEU A 220 27.05 12.29 -18.13
N SER A 221 26.01 12.20 -17.30
CA SER A 221 25.96 11.24 -16.19
C SER A 221 25.47 9.88 -16.65
N HIS A 222 26.10 8.82 -16.17
CA HIS A 222 25.62 7.45 -16.31
C HIS A 222 24.98 7.00 -15.00
N ASP A 223 23.68 7.27 -14.86
CA ASP A 223 22.92 7.04 -13.62
C ASP A 223 22.48 5.58 -13.48
N TYR A 224 23.12 4.88 -12.55
CA TYR A 224 22.86 3.48 -12.19
C TYR A 224 22.84 3.37 -10.67
N ASP A 225 21.91 2.58 -10.12
CA ASP A 225 21.84 2.32 -8.68
C ASP A 225 21.79 3.58 -7.79
N LEU A 226 21.08 4.63 -8.21
CA LEU A 226 20.90 5.86 -7.41
C LEU A 226 20.43 5.53 -5.99
N GLY A 227 21.04 6.18 -4.99
CA GLY A 227 20.89 5.89 -3.57
C GLY A 227 21.96 4.95 -2.99
N LYS A 228 22.81 4.36 -3.85
CA LYS A 228 24.04 3.63 -3.43
C LYS A 228 25.29 4.48 -3.58
N HIS A 229 25.15 5.77 -3.93
CA HIS A 229 26.24 6.75 -4.00
C HIS A 229 27.42 6.26 -4.87
N GLY A 230 27.11 5.53 -5.95
CA GLY A 230 28.09 5.00 -6.90
C GLY A 230 28.90 3.78 -6.44
N ASP A 231 28.57 3.14 -5.32
CA ASP A 231 29.35 1.98 -4.80
C ASP A 231 29.39 0.77 -5.72
N THR A 232 28.38 0.59 -6.58
CA THR A 232 28.39 -0.50 -7.58
C THR A 232 29.40 -0.24 -8.70
N ALA A 233 29.91 0.99 -8.82
CA ALA A 233 30.79 1.48 -9.88
C ALA A 233 30.26 1.27 -11.32
N VAL A 234 29.00 0.84 -11.49
CA VAL A 234 28.42 0.55 -12.82
C VAL A 234 28.39 1.81 -13.68
N GLY A 235 28.02 2.96 -13.11
CA GLY A 235 28.06 4.24 -13.82
C GLY A 235 29.46 4.59 -14.34
N GLU A 236 30.51 4.35 -13.53
CA GLU A 236 31.91 4.60 -13.92
C GLU A 236 32.36 3.65 -15.04
N ILE A 237 31.97 2.37 -14.97
CA ILE A 237 32.24 1.37 -16.01
C ILE A 237 31.58 1.79 -17.32
N MET A 238 30.33 2.28 -17.27
CA MET A 238 29.61 2.75 -18.45
C MET A 238 30.22 4.03 -19.02
N ALA A 239 30.68 4.96 -18.18
CA ALA A 239 31.39 6.16 -18.61
C ALA A 239 32.72 5.83 -19.31
N MET A 240 33.48 4.88 -18.76
CA MET A 240 34.70 4.36 -19.41
C MET A 240 34.39 3.68 -20.74
N LYS A 241 33.32 2.87 -20.80
CA LYS A 241 32.89 2.21 -22.02
C LYS A 241 32.44 3.21 -23.09
N ALA A 242 31.76 4.28 -22.70
CA ALA A 242 31.37 5.36 -23.59
C ALA A 242 32.58 6.06 -24.19
N LEU A 243 33.63 6.30 -23.39
CA LEU A 243 34.89 6.88 -23.84
C LEU A 243 35.59 6.00 -24.89
N ILE A 244 35.69 4.69 -24.67
CA ILE A 244 36.34 3.75 -25.60
C ILE A 244 35.53 3.62 -26.89
N ASN A 245 34.22 3.41 -26.76
CA ASN A 245 33.33 3.16 -27.89
C ASN A 245 32.89 4.42 -28.64
N ARG A 246 33.26 5.61 -28.13
CA ARG A 246 32.89 6.91 -28.70
C ARG A 246 31.38 7.10 -28.77
N THR A 247 30.63 6.54 -27.82
CA THR A 247 29.19 6.73 -27.76
C THR A 247 28.88 8.11 -27.21
N ASP A 248 27.74 8.68 -27.61
CA ASP A 248 27.23 9.96 -27.11
C ASP A 248 28.22 11.14 -27.28
N ASN A 249 29.10 11.04 -28.28
CA ASN A 249 30.20 11.99 -28.51
C ASN A 249 31.11 12.17 -27.28
N THR A 250 31.31 11.11 -26.49
CA THR A 250 32.17 11.14 -25.30
C THR A 250 33.64 11.33 -25.69
N ASP A 251 34.24 12.40 -25.18
CA ASP A 251 35.64 12.74 -25.44
C ASP A 251 36.54 12.51 -24.23
N CYS A 252 35.98 12.69 -23.04
CA CYS A 252 36.66 12.57 -21.76
C CYS A 252 35.79 11.79 -20.77
N THR A 253 36.41 11.20 -19.74
CA THR A 253 35.66 10.69 -18.59
C THR A 253 36.36 11.02 -17.28
N LEU A 254 35.55 11.16 -16.22
CA LEU A 254 35.99 11.30 -14.83
C LEU A 254 35.46 10.11 -14.03
N ILE A 255 36.38 9.28 -13.53
CA ILE A 255 36.06 8.03 -12.82
C ILE A 255 37.09 7.77 -11.71
N SER A 256 36.85 6.81 -10.83
CA SER A 256 37.84 6.37 -9.84
C SER A 256 39.08 5.78 -10.49
N GLU A 257 40.23 6.02 -9.86
CA GLU A 257 41.49 5.37 -10.23
C GLU A 257 41.37 3.84 -10.16
N MET A 258 40.63 3.35 -9.15
CA MET A 258 40.35 1.93 -8.98
C MET A 258 39.67 1.32 -10.20
N MET A 259 38.61 1.93 -10.74
CA MET A 259 37.95 1.40 -11.94
C MET A 259 38.85 1.47 -13.16
N TYR A 260 39.61 2.56 -13.32
CA TYR A 260 40.58 2.69 -14.42
C TYR A 260 41.63 1.57 -14.41
N LEU A 261 42.22 1.28 -13.25
CA LEU A 261 43.20 0.20 -13.09
C LEU A 261 42.58 -1.18 -13.35
N ARG A 262 41.36 -1.43 -12.86
CA ARG A 262 40.62 -2.67 -13.17
C ARG A 262 40.35 -2.84 -14.66
N GLY A 263 40.10 -1.75 -15.38
CA GLY A 263 40.00 -1.75 -16.84
C GLY A 263 41.32 -2.14 -17.51
N LEU A 264 42.44 -1.56 -17.07
CA LEU A 264 43.78 -1.87 -17.60
C LEU A 264 44.23 -3.31 -17.30
N ASP A 265 43.84 -3.86 -16.16
CA ASP A 265 44.17 -5.23 -15.76
C ASP A 265 43.25 -6.28 -16.43
N GLY A 266 42.28 -5.84 -17.23
CA GLY A 266 41.36 -6.71 -17.97
C GLY A 266 40.22 -7.28 -17.13
N ALA A 267 40.08 -6.87 -15.87
CA ALA A 267 39.05 -7.37 -14.95
C ALA A 267 37.61 -7.01 -15.39
N LEU A 268 37.46 -6.08 -16.34
CA LEU A 268 36.19 -5.61 -16.87
C LEU A 268 35.89 -6.13 -18.29
N PHE A 269 36.78 -6.94 -18.87
CA PHE A 269 36.64 -7.42 -20.25
C PHE A 269 35.46 -8.38 -20.41
N ASP A 270 35.44 -9.48 -19.64
CA ASP A 270 34.41 -10.51 -19.79
C ASP A 270 33.01 -10.01 -19.42
N SER A 271 32.91 -9.18 -18.38
CA SER A 271 31.63 -8.70 -17.86
C SER A 271 31.06 -7.50 -18.61
N TYR A 272 31.93 -6.60 -19.10
CA TYR A 272 31.49 -5.31 -19.67
C TYR A 272 32.06 -5.01 -21.06
N GLY A 273 32.97 -5.83 -21.57
CA GLY A 273 33.58 -5.67 -22.90
C GLY A 273 34.62 -4.56 -22.96
N ILE A 274 35.27 -4.21 -21.84
CA ILE A 274 36.31 -3.18 -21.80
C ILE A 274 37.66 -3.84 -22.12
N ASP A 275 38.15 -3.64 -23.35
CA ASP A 275 39.43 -4.20 -23.79
C ASP A 275 40.61 -3.41 -23.18
N PRO A 276 41.48 -4.04 -22.36
CA PRO A 276 42.61 -3.36 -21.73
C PRO A 276 43.61 -2.79 -22.76
N LYS A 277 43.74 -3.43 -23.92
CA LYS A 277 44.60 -2.95 -25.00
C LYS A 277 44.03 -1.69 -25.64
N GLU A 278 42.75 -1.68 -25.94
CA GLU A 278 42.09 -0.48 -26.50
C GLU A 278 42.10 0.68 -25.52
N LEU A 279 41.85 0.42 -24.23
CA LEU A 279 41.94 1.44 -23.19
C LEU A 279 43.35 2.04 -23.14
N LYS A 280 44.40 1.22 -23.16
CA LYS A 280 45.80 1.68 -23.14
C LYS A 280 46.23 2.40 -24.42
N GLU A 281 45.72 1.99 -25.57
CA GLU A 281 46.08 2.56 -26.88
C GLU A 281 45.27 3.81 -27.24
N ASN A 282 44.04 3.96 -26.75
CA ASN A 282 43.15 5.04 -27.19
C ASN A 282 42.89 6.11 -26.12
N VAL A 283 43.22 5.85 -24.85
CA VAL A 283 42.96 6.77 -23.75
C VAL A 283 44.28 7.24 -23.13
N VAL A 284 44.29 8.49 -22.67
CA VAL A 284 45.39 9.14 -21.97
C VAL A 284 44.91 9.57 -20.58
N LEU A 285 45.64 9.14 -19.56
CA LEU A 285 45.49 9.61 -18.19
C LEU A 285 46.16 10.99 -18.06
N LEU A 286 45.44 11.96 -17.52
CA LEU A 286 45.97 13.31 -17.27
C LEU A 286 46.62 13.40 -15.88
N ASP A 287 47.68 14.22 -15.79
CA ASP A 287 48.44 14.40 -14.54
C ASP A 287 47.63 15.13 -13.46
N ASP A 288 46.83 16.13 -13.87
CA ASP A 288 45.92 16.83 -12.97
C ASP A 288 44.64 16.02 -12.75
N SER A 289 44.23 15.88 -11.49
CA SER A 289 43.11 15.05 -11.09
C SER A 289 42.26 15.71 -10.00
N PRO A 290 41.00 15.26 -9.83
CA PRO A 290 40.19 15.64 -8.68
C PRO A 290 40.91 15.41 -7.34
N PRO A 291 40.58 16.22 -6.30
CA PRO A 291 41.18 16.06 -4.98
C PRO A 291 40.83 14.70 -4.35
N VAL A 292 41.74 14.19 -3.52
CA VAL A 292 41.53 12.96 -2.77
C VAL A 292 40.54 13.15 -1.63
N PHE A 293 39.87 12.08 -1.23
CA PHE A 293 38.93 12.04 -0.11
C PHE A 293 38.90 10.64 0.52
N ASP A 294 38.34 10.50 1.73
CA ASP A 294 38.19 9.18 2.35
C ASP A 294 36.84 8.55 1.89
N HIS A 295 36.84 7.27 1.50
CA HIS A 295 35.71 6.62 0.83
C HIS A 295 34.66 6.05 1.82
N CYS A 296 34.77 4.79 2.22
CA CYS A 296 33.87 4.19 3.22
C CYS A 296 34.41 4.33 4.65
N SER A 297 33.53 4.53 5.63
CA SER A 297 33.91 4.49 7.05
C SER A 297 32.79 4.00 7.97
N PHE A 298 33.16 3.46 9.13
CA PHE A 298 32.21 3.10 10.17
C PHE A 298 31.81 4.33 10.97
N ASP A 299 30.57 4.77 10.83
CA ASP A 299 30.03 5.91 11.57
C ASP A 299 29.19 5.46 12.76
N ALA A 300 29.39 6.12 13.90
CA ALA A 300 28.62 5.93 15.11
C ALA A 300 28.23 7.27 15.75
N LEU A 301 27.10 7.32 16.44
CA LEU A 301 26.70 8.50 17.21
C LEU A 301 27.34 8.49 18.60
N ILE A 302 28.06 9.55 18.94
CA ILE A 302 28.76 9.69 20.24
C ILE A 302 28.11 10.67 21.21
N GLY A 303 26.99 11.28 20.81
CA GLY A 303 26.13 12.10 21.67
C GLY A 303 24.67 12.04 21.24
N ASP A 304 23.78 12.62 22.06
CA ASP A 304 22.36 12.75 21.73
C ASP A 304 22.15 14.12 21.04
N PRO A 305 21.95 14.17 19.71
CA PRO A 305 21.71 15.43 18.98
C PRO A 305 20.39 16.12 19.38
N ILE A 306 19.57 15.51 20.25
CA ILE A 306 18.22 15.95 20.64
C ILE A 306 18.12 16.26 22.16
N ALA A 307 19.08 15.89 23.00
CA ALA A 307 19.01 16.09 24.45
C ALA A 307 19.35 17.53 24.91
N SER A 308 18.51 18.09 25.79
CA SER A 308 18.92 19.20 26.66
C SER A 308 19.80 18.66 27.80
N ALA A 309 20.82 19.42 28.18
CA ALA A 309 21.92 19.02 29.06
C ALA A 309 21.55 18.66 30.53
N THR A 310 20.28 18.41 30.86
CA THR A 310 19.79 18.32 32.25
C THR A 310 19.31 16.93 32.69
N ASN A 311 19.43 15.88 31.86
CA ASN A 311 18.88 14.55 32.17
C ASN A 311 19.97 13.49 32.47
N THR A 312 20.21 13.20 33.74
CA THR A 312 21.22 12.26 34.26
C THR A 312 20.99 10.78 33.88
N SER A 313 19.76 10.39 33.52
CA SER A 313 19.46 9.04 33.03
C SER A 313 20.05 8.80 31.63
N LYS A 314 19.90 9.78 30.73
CA LYS A 314 20.40 9.72 29.34
C LYS A 314 21.93 9.71 29.27
N SER A 315 22.62 10.37 30.20
CA SER A 315 24.09 10.36 30.24
C SER A 315 24.67 8.97 30.51
N LEU A 316 23.98 8.11 31.27
CA LEU A 316 24.44 6.75 31.55
C LEU A 316 24.23 5.82 30.35
N GLU A 317 23.11 5.97 29.63
CA GLU A 317 22.83 5.19 28.42
C GLU A 317 23.80 5.54 27.28
N LEU A 318 24.13 6.82 27.12
CA LEU A 318 25.12 7.26 26.14
C LEU A 318 26.53 6.74 26.48
N ALA A 319 26.91 6.72 27.76
CA ALA A 319 28.19 6.14 28.17
C ALA A 319 28.27 4.63 27.87
N HIS A 320 27.20 3.88 28.13
CA HIS A 320 27.12 2.46 27.75
C HIS A 320 27.18 2.26 26.23
N HIS A 321 26.49 3.10 25.45
CA HIS A 321 26.57 3.06 23.99
C HIS A 321 28.02 3.28 23.51
N ASN A 322 28.69 4.33 23.99
CA ASN A 322 30.07 4.64 23.60
C ASN A 322 31.05 3.51 23.93
N ILE A 323 30.88 2.82 25.08
CA ILE A 323 31.68 1.63 25.42
C ILE A 323 31.48 0.50 24.38
N LYS A 324 30.24 0.27 23.91
CA LYS A 324 29.97 -0.73 22.86
C LYS A 324 30.67 -0.36 21.54
N ILE A 325 30.60 0.92 21.16
CA ILE A 325 31.23 1.42 19.95
C ILE A 325 32.76 1.28 20.01
N ASP A 326 33.37 1.62 21.15
CA ASP A 326 34.81 1.48 21.35
C ASP A 326 35.23 0.00 21.32
N ALA A 327 34.42 -0.91 21.88
CA ALA A 327 34.66 -2.35 21.80
C ALA A 327 34.62 -2.88 20.36
N PHE A 328 33.66 -2.41 19.55
CA PHE A 328 33.61 -2.70 18.12
C PHE A 328 34.81 -2.17 17.35
N SER A 329 35.17 -0.90 17.54
CA SER A 329 36.34 -0.30 16.91
C SER A 329 37.61 -1.09 17.21
N ASN A 330 37.84 -1.43 18.47
CA ASN A 330 39.01 -2.21 18.88
C ASN A 330 39.01 -3.62 18.28
N ALA A 331 37.85 -4.30 18.23
CA ALA A 331 37.73 -5.64 17.67
C ALA A 331 38.03 -5.70 16.16
N VAL A 332 37.57 -4.69 15.41
CA VAL A 332 37.84 -4.56 13.98
C VAL A 332 39.31 -4.21 13.75
N LEU A 333 39.84 -3.22 14.48
CA LEU A 333 41.25 -2.80 14.38
C LEU A 333 42.26 -3.87 14.85
N SER A 334 41.83 -4.87 15.62
CA SER A 334 42.68 -5.97 16.06
C SER A 334 42.76 -7.13 15.05
N MET A 335 42.03 -7.05 13.93
CA MET A 335 42.15 -8.07 12.89
C MET A 335 43.53 -8.06 12.25
N ASP A 336 44.05 -9.24 11.95
CA ASP A 336 45.40 -9.43 11.42
C ASP A 336 45.36 -10.19 10.10
N MET A 337 45.86 -9.55 9.03
CA MET A 337 46.02 -10.15 7.71
C MET A 337 46.97 -11.36 7.70
N SER A 338 47.80 -11.54 8.73
CA SER A 338 48.67 -12.70 8.87
C SER A 338 47.96 -13.94 9.44
N ASP A 339 46.77 -13.79 10.04
CA ASP A 339 45.97 -14.90 10.54
C ASP A 339 45.25 -15.61 9.38
N PRO A 340 45.55 -16.90 9.08
CA PRO A 340 44.92 -17.63 7.98
C PRO A 340 43.40 -17.76 8.08
N LYS A 341 42.81 -17.54 9.26
CA LYS A 341 41.35 -17.56 9.46
C LYS A 341 40.70 -16.22 9.17
N GLN A 342 41.44 -15.12 9.28
CA GLN A 342 40.93 -13.75 9.11
C GLN A 342 41.21 -13.22 7.71
N GLU A 343 42.37 -13.56 7.14
CA GLU A 343 42.81 -13.13 5.81
C GLU A 343 41.72 -13.27 4.73
N PRO A 344 41.01 -14.42 4.58
CA PRO A 344 40.03 -14.56 3.51
C PRO A 344 38.86 -13.58 3.62
N ILE A 345 38.39 -13.31 4.84
CA ILE A 345 37.28 -12.39 5.11
C ILE A 345 37.73 -10.94 4.87
N MET A 346 38.92 -10.58 5.35
CA MET A 346 39.49 -9.25 5.14
C MET A 346 39.75 -8.96 3.66
N ARG A 347 40.25 -9.94 2.90
CA ARG A 347 40.41 -9.80 1.44
C ARG A 347 39.09 -9.67 0.71
N MET A 348 38.05 -10.38 1.16
CA MET A 348 36.71 -10.28 0.57
C MET A 348 36.10 -8.89 0.79
N GLU A 349 36.37 -8.27 1.95
CA GLU A 349 36.01 -6.88 2.24
C GLU A 349 36.87 -5.85 1.48
N GLY A 350 37.94 -6.29 0.82
CA GLY A 350 38.81 -5.44 0.01
C GLY A 350 40.00 -4.83 0.75
N ILE A 351 40.29 -5.27 1.97
CA ILE A 351 41.44 -4.80 2.76
C ILE A 351 42.75 -5.37 2.19
N GLN A 352 43.75 -4.52 2.03
CA GLN A 352 45.05 -4.95 1.49
C GLN A 352 46.08 -5.26 2.57
N SER A 353 46.07 -4.51 3.67
CA SER A 353 47.09 -4.55 4.73
C SER A 353 46.48 -4.57 6.13
N SER A 354 45.62 -3.62 6.47
CA SER A 354 45.00 -3.52 7.80
C SER A 354 43.81 -2.57 7.80
N TRP A 355 42.96 -2.67 8.82
CA TRP A 355 42.00 -1.62 9.13
C TRP A 355 42.71 -0.34 9.58
N SER A 356 42.23 0.80 9.09
CA SER A 356 42.75 2.13 9.41
C SER A 356 41.98 2.77 10.57
N LYS A 357 42.70 3.52 11.39
CA LYS A 357 42.11 4.34 12.46
C LYS A 357 41.31 5.52 11.91
N PRO A 358 40.37 6.08 12.69
CA PRO A 358 39.62 7.28 12.31
C PRO A 358 40.51 8.44 11.87
N ARG A 359 40.08 9.14 10.82
CA ARG A 359 40.75 10.30 10.23
C ARG A 359 40.17 11.59 10.83
N VAL A 360 40.91 12.70 10.72
CA VAL A 360 40.54 13.98 11.38
C VAL A 360 39.28 14.60 10.78
N ASP A 361 39.07 14.47 9.46
CA ASP A 361 37.87 14.93 8.75
C ASP A 361 37.65 14.10 7.47
N PRO A 362 37.11 12.87 7.58
CA PRO A 362 36.96 11.99 6.42
C PRO A 362 35.99 12.54 5.36
N GLY A 363 35.00 13.35 5.75
CA GLY A 363 34.02 13.95 4.85
C GLY A 363 34.42 15.28 4.19
N GLY A 364 35.54 15.89 4.59
CA GLY A 364 35.84 17.30 4.27
C GLY A 364 35.80 17.69 2.78
N THR A 365 36.48 16.93 1.91
CA THR A 365 36.50 17.18 0.47
C THR A 365 35.11 17.04 -0.17
N VAL A 366 34.38 15.98 0.20
CA VAL A 366 33.05 15.68 -0.36
C VAL A 366 32.02 16.70 0.12
N ARG A 367 32.07 17.07 1.41
CA ARG A 367 31.23 18.13 2.02
C ARG A 367 31.39 19.45 1.28
N ALA A 368 32.63 19.85 1.03
CA ALA A 368 32.92 21.09 0.31
C ALA A 368 32.35 21.09 -1.13
N ALA A 369 32.45 19.95 -1.84
CA ALA A 369 31.88 19.79 -3.16
C ALA A 369 30.35 19.82 -3.15
N LEU A 370 29.71 19.09 -2.22
CA LEU A 370 28.26 19.06 -2.04
C LEU A 370 27.70 20.47 -1.77
N TYR A 371 28.33 21.24 -0.89
CA TYR A 371 27.89 22.60 -0.57
C TYR A 371 28.04 23.57 -1.74
N ARG A 372 29.18 23.55 -2.44
CA ARG A 372 29.40 24.44 -3.60
C ARG A 372 28.42 24.16 -4.74
N ARG A 373 28.05 22.89 -4.92
CA ARG A 373 27.09 22.45 -5.94
C ARG A 373 25.62 22.58 -5.49
N GLY A 374 25.36 23.00 -4.24
CA GLY A 374 24.00 23.13 -3.70
C GLY A 374 23.28 21.79 -3.47
N LEU A 375 24.04 20.70 -3.38
CA LEU A 375 23.54 19.33 -3.14
C LEU A 375 23.39 19.02 -1.64
N ALA A 376 24.03 19.82 -0.78
CA ALA A 376 23.82 19.81 0.68
C ALA A 376 23.83 21.25 1.22
N LYS A 377 23.37 21.45 2.47
CA LYS A 377 23.23 22.78 3.10
C LYS A 377 24.25 22.93 4.24
N LYS A 378 24.89 24.10 4.32
CA LYS A 378 25.89 24.43 5.37
C LYS A 378 25.28 24.56 6.78
N GLU A 379 23.99 24.89 6.86
CA GLU A 379 23.29 24.99 8.15
C GLU A 379 22.66 23.64 8.49
N PRO A 380 22.93 23.09 9.69
CA PRO A 380 22.22 21.91 10.13
C PRO A 380 20.72 22.24 10.15
N PRO A 381 19.85 21.29 9.77
CA PRO A 381 18.40 21.53 9.81
C PRO A 381 18.01 22.06 11.20
N GLY A 382 17.01 22.93 11.29
CA GLY A 382 16.50 23.40 12.59
C GLY A 382 16.23 22.21 13.52
N ILE A 383 16.23 22.39 14.86
CA ILE A 383 16.04 21.27 15.81
C ILE A 383 14.78 20.43 15.44
N GLU A 384 13.73 21.06 14.93
CA GLU A 384 12.53 20.39 14.38
C GLU A 384 12.79 19.56 13.12
N GLN A 385 13.67 20.04 12.25
CA GLN A 385 13.99 19.45 10.95
C GLN A 385 15.00 18.29 11.11
N ARG A 386 15.90 18.34 12.11
CA ARG A 386 16.72 17.19 12.58
C ARG A 386 15.88 16.13 13.28
N ARG A 387 14.85 16.54 14.03
CA ARG A 387 13.81 15.63 14.52
C ARG A 387 13.02 15.00 13.37
N MET A 388 12.67 15.74 12.32
CA MET A 388 11.97 15.23 11.12
C MET A 388 12.79 14.23 10.28
N MET A 389 14.13 14.33 10.26
CA MET A 389 14.99 13.47 9.42
C MET A 389 15.46 12.18 10.13
N SER A 390 15.74 12.22 11.44
CA SER A 390 15.85 10.98 12.25
C SER A 390 14.50 10.25 12.28
N SER A 391 13.41 11.01 12.19
CA SER A 391 12.07 10.48 11.97
C SER A 391 11.70 10.39 10.49
N SER A 392 12.64 10.07 9.59
CA SER A 392 12.24 9.51 8.28
C SER A 392 11.69 8.07 8.40
N SER A 393 11.61 7.55 9.64
CA SER A 393 10.69 6.49 10.07
C SER A 393 9.43 7.00 10.82
N SER A 394 9.20 8.31 11.00
CA SER A 394 8.04 8.90 11.71
C SER A 394 7.94 10.47 11.75
N SER A 395 7.99 11.21 10.64
CA SER A 395 7.97 12.68 10.71
C SER A 395 6.54 13.23 10.78
N GLU A 396 6.14 13.80 11.92
CA GLU A 396 5.34 15.03 11.96
C GLU A 396 5.25 15.59 13.39
N GLN A 397 5.87 16.76 13.63
CA GLN A 397 5.75 17.63 14.81
C GLN A 397 6.03 16.97 16.19
N THR A 398 6.34 17.73 17.23
CA THR A 398 5.91 17.31 18.59
C THR A 398 4.63 18.05 18.93
N SER A 399 3.64 17.91 18.07
CA SER A 399 2.43 17.19 18.47
C SER A 399 2.84 15.73 18.31
N LYS A 400 2.73 14.84 19.32
CA LYS A 400 2.83 13.39 19.07
C LYS A 400 2.14 13.09 17.72
N SER A 401 2.77 12.32 16.83
CA SER A 401 2.05 11.81 15.65
C SER A 401 0.73 11.28 16.18
N LYS A 402 -0.37 11.89 15.70
CA LYS A 402 -1.66 11.68 16.33
C LYS A 402 -2.03 10.22 16.07
N SER A 403 -2.23 9.46 17.14
CA SER A 403 -2.55 8.05 16.98
C SER A 403 -3.98 7.89 16.52
N VAL A 404 -4.21 7.03 15.52
CA VAL A 404 -5.52 6.80 14.91
C VAL A 404 -5.86 5.32 14.98
N ALA A 405 -6.95 5.01 15.67
CA ALA A 405 -7.57 3.69 15.59
C ALA A 405 -8.44 3.60 14.34
N VAL A 406 -8.31 2.51 13.58
CA VAL A 406 -9.21 2.16 12.48
C VAL A 406 -9.92 0.85 12.83
N ILE A 407 -11.25 0.85 12.81
CA ILE A 407 -12.03 -0.38 13.04
C ILE A 407 -12.33 -1.03 11.69
N GLY A 408 -11.67 -2.14 11.39
CA GLY A 408 -11.81 -2.92 10.15
C GLY A 408 -10.69 -2.66 9.14
N ALA A 409 -10.07 -3.74 8.67
CA ALA A 409 -9.05 -3.80 7.62
C ALA A 409 -9.62 -4.34 6.29
N GLY A 410 -10.84 -3.90 5.96
CA GLY A 410 -11.44 -4.08 4.63
C GLY A 410 -10.89 -3.11 3.59
N ILE A 411 -11.54 -3.04 2.42
CA ILE A 411 -11.15 -2.13 1.31
C ILE A 411 -11.01 -0.66 1.77
N SER A 412 -11.91 -0.16 2.61
CA SER A 412 -11.85 1.20 3.12
C SER A 412 -10.72 1.37 4.13
N GLY A 413 -10.61 0.48 5.11
CA GLY A 413 -9.57 0.53 6.15
C GLY A 413 -8.16 0.54 5.58
N LEU A 414 -7.87 -0.30 4.59
CA LEU A 414 -6.57 -0.33 3.92
C LEU A 414 -6.24 1.01 3.21
N GLN A 415 -7.22 1.62 2.55
CA GLN A 415 -7.03 2.93 1.92
C GLN A 415 -6.88 4.06 2.95
N VAL A 416 -7.57 3.97 4.10
CA VAL A 416 -7.41 4.89 5.23
C VAL A 416 -6.00 4.81 5.81
N ILE A 417 -5.49 3.60 6.09
CA ILE A 417 -4.12 3.39 6.58
C ILE A 417 -3.14 4.09 5.65
N ARG A 418 -3.26 3.81 4.34
CA ARG A 418 -2.37 4.39 3.34
C ARG A 418 -2.47 5.91 3.27
N ALA A 419 -3.68 6.48 3.22
CA ALA A 419 -3.89 7.91 3.11
C ALA A 419 -3.38 8.66 4.36
N LEU A 420 -3.67 8.15 5.56
CA LEU A 420 -3.22 8.77 6.81
C LEU A 420 -1.72 8.63 7.05
N ARG A 421 -1.11 7.48 6.68
CA ARG A 421 0.36 7.33 6.71
C ARG A 421 1.07 8.35 5.84
N SER A 422 0.51 8.70 4.68
CA SER A 422 1.08 9.77 3.82
C SER A 422 1.08 11.16 4.47
N LYS A 423 0.25 11.35 5.52
CA LYS A 423 0.13 12.57 6.32
C LYS A 423 0.72 12.42 7.72
N GLY A 424 1.66 11.48 7.92
CA GLY A 424 2.41 11.37 9.17
C GLY A 424 1.64 10.85 10.40
N TYR A 425 0.41 10.34 10.23
CA TYR A 425 -0.36 9.73 11.33
C TYR A 425 0.15 8.33 11.69
N ASP A 426 0.13 8.01 12.99
CA ASP A 426 0.38 6.67 13.53
C ASP A 426 -0.94 5.89 13.55
N VAL A 427 -1.08 4.92 12.65
CA VAL A 427 -2.35 4.23 12.41
C VAL A 427 -2.28 2.81 12.92
N THR A 428 -3.29 2.38 13.67
CA THR A 428 -3.50 0.98 14.02
C THR A 428 -4.92 0.56 13.63
N ALA A 429 -5.03 -0.41 12.74
CA ALA A 429 -6.29 -1.01 12.36
C ALA A 429 -6.53 -2.31 13.11
N PHE A 430 -7.71 -2.49 13.67
CA PHE A 430 -8.14 -3.73 14.34
C PHE A 430 -9.16 -4.44 13.44
N ASP A 431 -8.93 -5.72 13.14
CA ASP A 431 -9.87 -6.55 12.38
C ASP A 431 -10.13 -7.87 13.10
N GLY A 432 -11.40 -8.27 13.17
CA GLY A 432 -11.84 -9.50 13.81
C GLY A 432 -11.50 -10.76 13.01
N ASP A 433 -11.24 -10.65 11.69
CA ASP A 433 -10.79 -11.78 10.88
C ASP A 433 -9.38 -12.20 11.32
N LYS A 434 -9.22 -13.50 11.57
CA LYS A 434 -7.96 -14.08 12.04
C LYS A 434 -6.98 -14.44 10.93
N ASP A 435 -7.49 -14.61 9.70
CA ASP A 435 -6.75 -15.23 8.60
C ASP A 435 -6.19 -14.18 7.63
N GLY A 436 -6.63 -12.92 7.69
CA GLY A 436 -6.07 -11.84 6.86
C GLY A 436 -6.99 -10.63 6.66
N VAL A 437 -6.62 -9.78 5.71
CA VAL A 437 -7.34 -8.53 5.37
C VAL A 437 -8.34 -8.72 4.24
N GLY A 438 -9.22 -7.73 4.04
CA GLY A 438 -10.20 -7.70 2.95
C GLY A 438 -11.67 -7.68 3.38
N GLY A 439 -11.94 -7.86 4.68
CA GLY A 439 -13.29 -7.80 5.26
C GLY A 439 -14.27 -8.74 4.56
N LEU A 440 -15.43 -8.20 4.14
CA LEU A 440 -16.51 -8.93 3.45
C LEU A 440 -16.05 -9.80 2.28
N TRP A 441 -14.93 -9.48 1.64
CA TRP A 441 -14.43 -10.22 0.49
C TRP A 441 -13.64 -11.47 0.85
N ARG A 442 -13.32 -11.71 2.12
CA ARG A 442 -12.61 -12.92 2.56
C ARG A 442 -13.48 -14.17 2.60
N SER A 443 -14.71 -14.00 3.09
CA SER A 443 -15.70 -15.06 3.23
C SER A 443 -17.10 -14.46 3.17
N ASN A 444 -17.97 -15.05 2.36
CA ASN A 444 -19.36 -14.64 2.18
C ASN A 444 -20.17 -15.83 1.64
N TYR A 445 -21.40 -15.59 1.20
CA TYR A 445 -22.26 -16.62 0.63
C TYR A 445 -21.67 -17.29 -0.61
N LEU A 446 -22.12 -18.51 -0.88
CA LEU A 446 -21.67 -19.37 -1.97
C LEU A 446 -21.75 -18.63 -3.31
N SER A 447 -20.64 -18.63 -4.05
CA SER A 447 -20.53 -17.98 -5.38
C SER A 447 -20.72 -16.46 -5.37
N TYR A 448 -20.44 -15.76 -4.26
CA TYR A 448 -20.42 -14.30 -4.22
C TYR A 448 -19.42 -13.67 -5.22
N GLY A 449 -19.72 -12.44 -5.66
CA GLY A 449 -18.90 -11.69 -6.62
C GLY A 449 -19.36 -10.24 -6.76
N SER A 450 -18.62 -9.46 -7.56
CA SER A 450 -18.92 -8.05 -7.75
C SER A 450 -20.18 -7.82 -8.61
N GLN A 451 -20.92 -6.77 -8.28
CA GLN A 451 -21.99 -6.21 -9.12
C GLN A 451 -21.48 -5.19 -10.14
N ALA A 452 -20.19 -4.89 -10.12
CA ALA A 452 -19.53 -3.96 -11.02
C ALA A 452 -18.39 -4.66 -11.77
N PRO A 453 -18.19 -4.34 -13.06
CA PRO A 453 -17.06 -4.85 -13.82
C PRO A 453 -15.73 -4.33 -13.26
N LYS A 454 -14.62 -5.00 -13.58
CA LYS A 454 -13.31 -4.75 -12.94
C LYS A 454 -12.88 -3.29 -12.93
N GLN A 455 -13.10 -2.55 -14.03
CA GLN A 455 -12.64 -1.17 -14.17
C GLN A 455 -13.34 -0.16 -13.24
N LEU A 456 -14.41 -0.60 -12.58
CA LEU A 456 -15.11 0.17 -11.54
C LEU A 456 -14.80 -0.33 -10.12
N PHE A 457 -14.08 -1.44 -10.01
CA PHE A 457 -13.83 -2.18 -8.78
C PHE A 457 -12.33 -2.52 -8.62
N GLU A 458 -11.45 -1.65 -9.11
CA GLU A 458 -10.00 -1.74 -8.93
C GLU A 458 -9.51 -0.53 -8.12
N PHE A 459 -8.35 -0.68 -7.46
CA PHE A 459 -7.65 0.42 -6.82
C PHE A 459 -7.04 1.32 -7.92
N PRO A 460 -7.20 2.65 -7.83
CA PRO A 460 -6.78 3.57 -8.91
C PRO A 460 -5.32 3.45 -9.38
N ASP A 461 -4.42 3.03 -8.49
CA ASP A 461 -2.97 2.93 -8.72
C ASP A 461 -2.43 1.50 -8.57
N PHE A 462 -3.32 0.51 -8.63
CA PHE A 462 -2.94 -0.90 -8.56
C PHE A 462 -3.86 -1.73 -9.48
N PRO A 463 -3.48 -1.96 -10.75
CA PRO A 463 -4.35 -2.60 -11.75
C PRO A 463 -4.83 -4.01 -11.36
N PHE A 464 -6.07 -4.36 -11.74
CA PHE A 464 -6.63 -5.70 -11.54
C PHE A 464 -6.42 -6.57 -12.79
N ASP A 465 -5.19 -7.03 -13.00
CA ASP A 465 -4.76 -7.68 -14.24
C ASP A 465 -5.32 -9.10 -14.44
N ASP A 466 -5.68 -9.80 -13.36
CA ASP A 466 -6.17 -11.19 -13.41
C ASP A 466 -7.56 -11.33 -14.06
N VAL A 467 -8.23 -10.21 -14.34
CA VAL A 467 -9.60 -10.15 -14.84
C VAL A 467 -9.59 -9.36 -16.15
N PRO A 468 -10.29 -9.81 -17.21
CA PRO A 468 -10.41 -9.03 -18.45
C PRO A 468 -11.27 -7.75 -18.28
N PHE A 469 -11.02 -6.75 -19.11
CA PHE A 469 -11.82 -5.53 -19.12
C PHE A 469 -13.28 -5.82 -19.47
N GLY A 470 -14.22 -5.28 -18.69
CA GLY A 470 -15.66 -5.52 -18.85
C GLY A 470 -16.20 -6.75 -18.09
N ASP A 471 -15.32 -7.61 -17.57
CA ASP A 471 -15.73 -8.78 -16.80
C ASP A 471 -15.96 -8.45 -15.32
N PHE A 472 -16.80 -9.27 -14.68
CA PHE A 472 -17.22 -9.10 -13.29
C PHE A 472 -16.43 -10.09 -12.42
N PRO A 473 -15.55 -9.60 -11.53
CA PRO A 473 -14.70 -10.47 -10.75
C PRO A 473 -15.48 -11.28 -9.70
N THR A 474 -15.03 -12.52 -9.48
CA THR A 474 -15.53 -13.40 -8.41
C THR A 474 -15.01 -12.95 -7.03
N GLY A 475 -15.66 -13.42 -5.96
CA GLY A 475 -15.24 -13.14 -4.59
C GLY A 475 -13.80 -13.56 -4.30
N GLU A 476 -13.38 -14.73 -4.79
CA GLU A 476 -12.02 -15.24 -4.62
C GLU A 476 -10.98 -14.38 -5.34
N GLN A 477 -11.26 -13.95 -6.57
CA GLN A 477 -10.39 -13.04 -7.30
C GLN A 477 -10.23 -11.72 -6.55
N ILE A 478 -11.32 -11.15 -6.02
CA ILE A 478 -11.28 -9.90 -5.26
C ILE A 478 -10.49 -10.06 -3.97
N LYS A 479 -10.70 -11.15 -3.22
CA LYS A 479 -9.94 -11.46 -2.01
C LYS A 479 -8.44 -11.42 -2.27
N ASN A 480 -7.97 -12.20 -3.25
CA ASN A 480 -6.56 -12.30 -3.59
C ASN A 480 -6.00 -10.96 -4.07
N TYR A 481 -6.79 -10.20 -4.82
CA TYR A 481 -6.42 -8.87 -5.28
C TYR A 481 -6.23 -7.87 -4.12
N ILE A 482 -7.13 -7.87 -3.13
CA ILE A 482 -7.01 -7.00 -1.94
C ILE A 482 -5.80 -7.39 -1.08
N GLU A 483 -5.54 -8.69 -0.91
CA GLU A 483 -4.35 -9.15 -0.17
C GLU A 483 -3.06 -8.69 -0.86
N ARG A 484 -2.97 -8.82 -2.19
CA ARG A 484 -1.82 -8.31 -2.96
C ARG A 484 -1.68 -6.79 -2.86
N TYR A 485 -2.79 -6.04 -2.83
CA TYR A 485 -2.75 -4.59 -2.60
C TYR A 485 -2.16 -4.26 -1.22
N ALA A 486 -2.60 -4.97 -0.17
CA ALA A 486 -2.08 -4.77 1.18
C ALA A 486 -0.59 -5.08 1.29
N ASP A 487 -0.12 -6.13 0.60
CA ASP A 487 1.29 -6.52 0.57
C ASP A 487 2.14 -5.53 -0.24
N HIS A 488 1.65 -5.09 -1.41
CA HIS A 488 2.35 -4.16 -2.30
C HIS A 488 2.64 -2.81 -1.62
N PHE A 489 1.72 -2.30 -0.82
CA PHE A 489 1.85 -1.03 -0.11
C PHE A 489 2.30 -1.17 1.36
N ASP A 490 2.74 -2.36 1.78
CA ASP A 490 3.20 -2.65 3.16
C ASP A 490 2.21 -2.17 4.23
N LEU A 491 0.92 -2.47 4.05
CA LEU A 491 -0.16 -2.01 4.93
C LEU A 491 -0.42 -2.99 6.09
N ARG A 492 0.01 -4.25 5.96
CA ARG A 492 -0.23 -5.28 6.98
C ARG A 492 0.41 -4.97 8.33
N ARG A 493 1.51 -4.23 8.35
CA ARG A 493 2.22 -3.87 9.58
C ARG A 493 1.38 -3.02 10.53
N ASP A 494 0.39 -2.31 10.00
CA ASP A 494 -0.51 -1.42 10.73
C ASP A 494 -1.82 -2.13 11.12
N VAL A 495 -1.96 -3.42 10.80
CA VAL A 495 -3.18 -4.21 11.04
C VAL A 495 -2.95 -5.25 12.13
N VAL A 496 -3.81 -5.24 13.15
CA VAL A 496 -3.91 -6.24 14.19
C VAL A 496 -5.13 -7.12 13.91
N LEU A 497 -4.87 -8.32 13.40
CA LEU A 497 -5.88 -9.33 13.08
C LEU A 497 -6.39 -10.05 14.34
N ASN A 498 -7.44 -10.86 14.20
CA ASN A 498 -8.05 -11.62 15.29
C ASN A 498 -8.40 -10.74 16.51
N THR A 499 -8.77 -9.49 16.26
CA THR A 499 -8.95 -8.48 17.30
C THR A 499 -10.20 -7.66 17.01
N THR A 500 -11.28 -7.96 17.71
CA THR A 500 -12.57 -7.29 17.57
C THR A 500 -12.66 -6.13 18.54
N VAL A 501 -13.07 -4.94 18.07
CA VAL A 501 -13.36 -3.80 18.94
C VAL A 501 -14.74 -3.97 19.56
N THR A 502 -14.82 -3.96 20.89
CA THR A 502 -16.07 -4.15 21.65
C THR A 502 -16.61 -2.85 22.24
N SER A 503 -15.75 -1.85 22.47
CA SER A 503 -16.13 -0.57 23.06
C SER A 503 -15.21 0.56 22.58
N ALA A 504 -15.78 1.74 22.37
CA ALA A 504 -15.11 2.96 21.99
C ALA A 504 -15.72 4.14 22.76
N VAL A 505 -14.97 4.68 23.72
CA VAL A 505 -15.44 5.76 24.61
C VAL A 505 -14.58 7.00 24.38
N GLN A 506 -15.22 8.12 24.06
CA GLN A 506 -14.53 9.40 23.92
C GLN A 506 -14.27 10.03 25.30
N ASN A 507 -13.05 10.53 25.49
CA ASN A 507 -12.67 11.33 26.65
C ASN A 507 -13.16 12.78 26.48
N ASP A 508 -13.94 13.27 27.44
CA ASP A 508 -14.57 14.59 27.40
C ASP A 508 -13.60 15.77 27.53
N GLU A 509 -12.41 15.57 28.10
CA GLU A 509 -11.44 16.66 28.35
C GLU A 509 -10.57 16.95 27.12
N ASN A 510 -10.22 15.91 26.37
CA ASN A 510 -9.25 16.02 25.26
C ASN A 510 -9.76 15.45 23.93
N ASN A 511 -10.99 14.93 23.88
CA ASN A 511 -11.60 14.29 22.71
C ASN A 511 -10.82 13.10 22.12
N SER A 512 -9.93 12.48 22.91
CA SER A 512 -9.28 11.21 22.57
C SER A 512 -10.22 10.01 22.79
N TRP A 513 -9.82 8.83 22.33
CA TRP A 513 -10.62 7.62 22.31
C TRP A 513 -9.96 6.49 23.10
N SER A 514 -10.72 5.92 24.03
CA SER A 514 -10.39 4.68 24.71
C SER A 514 -11.08 3.52 23.99
N ILE A 515 -10.29 2.64 23.37
CA ILE A 515 -10.77 1.52 22.55
C ILE A 515 -10.53 0.21 23.29
N GLU A 516 -11.60 -0.54 23.57
CA GLU A 516 -11.52 -1.90 24.08
C GLU A 516 -11.56 -2.90 22.93
N THR A 517 -10.64 -3.87 23.00
CA THR A 517 -10.46 -4.92 22.01
C THR A 517 -10.50 -6.27 22.68
N VAL A 518 -11.06 -7.27 21.98
CA VAL A 518 -11.06 -8.67 22.39
C VAL A 518 -10.40 -9.50 21.30
N SER A 519 -9.41 -10.30 21.67
CA SER A 519 -8.76 -11.29 20.80
C SER A 519 -8.92 -12.69 21.37
N THR A 520 -8.96 -13.72 20.52
CA THR A 520 -9.09 -15.12 20.97
C THR A 520 -7.76 -15.85 20.81
N THR A 521 -7.23 -16.47 21.86
CA THR A 521 -6.00 -17.28 21.77
C THR A 521 -6.25 -18.57 20.98
N PRO A 522 -5.19 -19.26 20.52
CA PRO A 522 -5.34 -20.59 19.90
C PRO A 522 -6.05 -21.61 20.81
N ASP A 523 -6.00 -21.42 22.13
CA ASP A 523 -6.64 -22.28 23.13
C ASP A 523 -8.11 -21.89 23.41
N GLY A 524 -8.63 -20.84 22.75
CA GLY A 524 -10.02 -20.39 22.86
C GLY A 524 -10.28 -19.40 23.99
N GLU A 525 -9.25 -18.88 24.65
CA GLU A 525 -9.41 -17.87 25.71
C GLU A 525 -9.52 -16.46 25.12
N ASN A 526 -10.45 -15.66 25.64
CA ASN A 526 -10.61 -14.27 25.23
C ASN A 526 -9.69 -13.35 26.06
N ILE A 527 -8.87 -12.56 25.36
CA ILE A 527 -8.00 -11.54 25.94
C ILE A 527 -8.59 -10.16 25.62
N THR A 528 -8.95 -9.41 26.68
CA THR A 528 -9.41 -8.03 26.57
C THR A 528 -8.26 -7.06 26.80
N GLN A 529 -8.12 -6.06 25.93
CA GLN A 529 -7.13 -4.98 26.06
C GLN A 529 -7.76 -3.62 25.78
N THR A 530 -7.31 -2.59 26.50
CA THR A 530 -7.74 -1.21 26.29
C THR A 530 -6.58 -0.37 25.75
N HIS A 531 -6.84 0.38 24.70
CA HIS A 531 -5.87 1.21 23.98
C HIS A 531 -6.34 2.67 23.93
N GLN A 532 -5.41 3.62 23.85
CA GLN A 532 -5.71 5.05 23.77
C GLN A 532 -5.27 5.61 22.42
N PHE A 533 -6.19 6.31 21.74
CA PHE A 533 -5.95 6.91 20.44
C PHE A 533 -6.43 8.36 20.38
N ASP A 534 -5.74 9.23 19.66
CA ASP A 534 -6.18 10.62 19.48
C ASP A 534 -7.42 10.72 18.58
N LYS A 535 -7.57 9.80 17.62
CA LYS A 535 -8.68 9.76 16.66
C LYS A 535 -9.18 8.34 16.41
N LEU A 536 -10.42 8.25 15.94
CA LEU A 536 -11.08 7.00 15.60
C LEU A 536 -11.70 7.07 14.21
N ILE A 537 -11.51 6.01 13.41
CA ILE A 537 -12.18 5.79 12.14
C ILE A 537 -12.94 4.47 12.18
N VAL A 538 -14.23 4.52 11.85
CA VAL A 538 -15.03 3.32 11.62
C VAL A 538 -14.95 2.94 10.15
N SER A 539 -14.39 1.77 9.84
CA SER A 539 -14.20 1.20 8.50
C SER A 539 -14.76 -0.23 8.39
N THR A 540 -15.79 -0.54 9.16
CA THR A 540 -16.44 -1.86 9.24
C THR A 540 -17.26 -2.24 7.99
N GLY A 541 -17.36 -1.32 7.02
CA GLY A 541 -18.13 -1.49 5.80
C GLY A 541 -19.63 -1.24 5.98
N LEU A 542 -20.35 -1.23 4.85
CA LEU A 542 -21.79 -0.94 4.82
C LEU A 542 -22.63 -2.12 5.34
N TYR A 543 -22.11 -3.34 5.22
CA TYR A 543 -22.80 -4.60 5.53
C TYR A 543 -21.97 -5.46 6.47
N ALA A 544 -21.86 -5.06 7.73
CA ALA A 544 -21.11 -5.82 8.73
C ALA A 544 -21.80 -7.17 8.98
N SER A 545 -21.05 -8.27 8.86
CA SER A 545 -21.59 -9.63 8.87
C SER A 545 -22.04 -10.12 10.24
N ASP A 546 -21.64 -9.44 11.31
CA ASP A 546 -21.93 -9.73 12.71
C ASP A 546 -23.37 -9.37 13.14
N ARG A 547 -24.11 -8.64 12.30
CA ARG A 547 -25.50 -8.23 12.57
C ARG A 547 -26.44 -8.57 11.39
N PRO A 548 -26.64 -9.87 11.07
CA PRO A 548 -27.65 -10.28 10.10
C PRO A 548 -29.03 -9.82 10.57
N SER A 549 -29.85 -9.31 9.65
CA SER A 549 -31.22 -8.91 9.97
C SER A 549 -32.17 -10.04 9.62
N PHE A 550 -32.86 -10.59 10.62
CA PHE A 550 -33.98 -11.51 10.40
C PHE A 550 -35.31 -10.77 10.52
N PRO A 551 -36.35 -11.17 9.76
CA PRO A 551 -37.72 -10.76 10.05
C PRO A 551 -38.10 -11.12 11.50
N ALA A 552 -38.88 -10.28 12.18
CA ALA A 552 -39.21 -10.48 13.61
C ALA A 552 -39.72 -11.90 13.91
N LEU A 553 -40.61 -12.43 13.07
CA LEU A 553 -41.13 -13.80 13.20
C LEU A 553 -40.04 -14.87 13.08
N VAL A 554 -39.07 -14.67 12.19
CA VAL A 554 -37.93 -15.59 12.03
C VAL A 554 -36.94 -15.43 13.19
N GLN A 555 -36.74 -14.20 13.67
CA GLN A 555 -35.89 -13.95 14.84
C GLN A 555 -36.46 -14.63 16.09
N GLU A 556 -37.77 -14.54 16.33
CA GLU A 556 -38.43 -15.25 17.43
C GLU A 556 -38.22 -16.76 17.35
N GLU A 557 -38.26 -17.32 16.15
CA GLU A 557 -38.03 -18.75 15.93
C GLU A 557 -36.56 -19.15 16.20
N VAL A 558 -35.60 -18.37 15.68
CA VAL A 558 -34.17 -18.56 15.92
C VAL A 558 -33.84 -18.46 17.42
N ASP A 559 -34.43 -17.51 18.14
CA ASP A 559 -34.20 -17.29 19.56
C ASP A 559 -34.74 -18.45 20.44
N ARG A 560 -35.76 -19.18 19.97
CA ARG A 560 -36.33 -20.36 20.64
C ARG A 560 -35.51 -21.64 20.47
N SER A 561 -34.30 -21.56 19.89
CA SER A 561 -33.40 -22.70 19.60
C SER A 561 -33.58 -23.91 20.56
N ASN A 562 -33.97 -25.07 20.00
CA ASN A 562 -34.41 -26.34 20.64
C ASN A 562 -35.90 -26.48 21.03
N ASN A 563 -36.70 -25.42 20.91
CA ASN A 563 -38.14 -25.40 21.23
C ASN A 563 -38.95 -24.60 20.18
N GLY A 564 -38.37 -24.39 18.99
CA GLY A 564 -39.03 -23.75 17.86
C GLY A 564 -40.09 -24.63 17.22
N ASP A 565 -40.98 -24.02 16.43
CA ASP A 565 -42.02 -24.68 15.66
C ASP A 565 -41.49 -25.28 14.34
N PHE A 566 -40.28 -24.94 13.87
CA PHE A 566 -39.69 -25.41 12.61
C PHE A 566 -38.58 -26.47 12.80
N ASP A 567 -38.68 -27.59 12.08
CA ASP A 567 -37.74 -28.72 12.19
C ASP A 567 -36.47 -28.57 11.33
N GLY A 568 -36.48 -27.62 10.37
CA GLY A 568 -35.40 -27.42 9.40
C GLY A 568 -34.33 -26.40 9.84
N ASP A 569 -33.37 -26.15 8.93
CA ASP A 569 -32.29 -25.19 9.17
C ASP A 569 -32.76 -23.76 8.84
N ILE A 570 -32.60 -22.81 9.76
CA ILE A 570 -32.78 -21.37 9.49
C ILE A 570 -31.41 -20.72 9.47
N ILE A 571 -31.04 -20.12 8.34
CA ILE A 571 -29.76 -19.44 8.17
C ILE A 571 -29.95 -18.08 7.51
N HIS A 572 -29.02 -17.15 7.74
CA HIS A 572 -28.89 -15.95 6.94
C HIS A 572 -28.11 -16.24 5.65
N SER A 573 -28.33 -15.43 4.61
CA SER A 573 -27.67 -15.58 3.30
C SER A 573 -26.16 -15.78 3.39
N HIS A 574 -25.47 -15.00 4.22
CA HIS A 574 -24.00 -15.05 4.39
C HIS A 574 -23.46 -16.37 4.97
N GLU A 575 -24.33 -17.19 5.58
CA GLU A 575 -23.98 -18.47 6.18
C GLU A 575 -24.08 -19.64 5.18
N LEU A 576 -24.71 -19.44 4.02
CA LEU A 576 -24.70 -20.42 2.94
C LEU A 576 -23.32 -20.39 2.27
N GLN A 577 -22.36 -21.17 2.76
CA GLN A 577 -20.98 -21.17 2.25
C GLN A 577 -20.64 -22.44 1.47
N ARG A 578 -21.43 -23.51 1.65
CA ARG A 578 -21.17 -24.84 1.10
C ARG A 578 -22.39 -25.41 0.37
N PRO A 579 -22.23 -26.01 -0.82
CA PRO A 579 -23.34 -26.63 -1.56
C PRO A 579 -24.11 -27.68 -0.75
N GLU A 580 -23.43 -28.40 0.14
CA GLU A 580 -24.01 -29.48 0.95
C GLU A 580 -25.09 -29.00 1.93
N GLN A 581 -25.11 -27.71 2.28
CA GLN A 581 -26.13 -27.14 3.16
C GLN A 581 -27.54 -27.22 2.54
N VAL A 582 -27.62 -27.24 1.21
CA VAL A 582 -28.87 -27.12 0.43
C VAL A 582 -29.09 -28.24 -0.58
N LYS A 583 -28.07 -29.05 -0.89
CA LYS A 583 -28.16 -30.13 -1.87
C LYS A 583 -29.22 -31.17 -1.49
N GLY A 584 -30.14 -31.45 -2.41
CA GLY A 584 -31.24 -32.39 -2.22
C GLY A 584 -32.29 -31.95 -1.20
N LYS A 585 -32.30 -30.67 -0.81
CA LYS A 585 -33.25 -30.10 0.15
C LYS A 585 -34.25 -29.18 -0.52
N ARG A 586 -35.41 -28.97 0.11
CA ARG A 586 -36.37 -27.91 -0.20
C ARG A 586 -35.91 -26.61 0.46
N VAL A 587 -35.59 -25.61 -0.35
CA VAL A 587 -35.01 -24.35 0.12
C VAL A 587 -36.01 -23.22 -0.09
N VAL A 588 -36.32 -22.48 0.96
CA VAL A 588 -37.08 -21.23 0.89
C VAL A 588 -36.15 -20.06 1.13
N VAL A 589 -35.97 -19.19 0.14
CA VAL A 589 -35.19 -17.96 0.26
C VAL A 589 -36.11 -16.77 0.52
N VAL A 590 -35.94 -16.10 1.65
CA VAL A 590 -36.75 -14.94 2.04
C VAL A 590 -35.99 -13.65 1.71
N GLY A 591 -36.56 -12.82 0.85
CA GLY A 591 -35.98 -11.54 0.44
C GLY A 591 -36.06 -11.29 -1.07
N GLY A 592 -35.86 -10.03 -1.48
CA GLY A 592 -35.81 -9.62 -2.89
C GLY A 592 -34.56 -8.81 -3.26
N GLY A 593 -33.60 -8.70 -2.33
CA GLY A 593 -32.32 -8.03 -2.57
C GLY A 593 -31.34 -8.90 -3.36
N LYS A 594 -30.18 -8.35 -3.71
CA LYS A 594 -29.14 -9.06 -4.48
C LYS A 594 -28.73 -10.39 -3.84
N SER A 595 -28.45 -10.40 -2.53
CA SER A 595 -28.01 -11.62 -1.83
C SER A 595 -29.07 -12.72 -1.88
N ALA A 596 -30.37 -12.38 -1.81
CA ALA A 596 -31.45 -13.36 -1.92
C ALA A 596 -31.47 -14.00 -3.32
N ILE A 597 -31.33 -13.18 -4.37
CA ILE A 597 -31.27 -13.66 -5.75
C ILE A 597 -30.07 -14.57 -5.97
N ASP A 598 -28.88 -14.17 -5.52
CA ASP A 598 -27.65 -14.96 -5.68
C ASP A 598 -27.74 -16.29 -4.95
N VAL A 599 -28.23 -16.28 -3.71
CA VAL A 599 -28.42 -17.49 -2.91
C VAL A 599 -29.47 -18.41 -3.53
N ALA A 600 -30.54 -17.89 -4.12
CA ALA A 600 -31.52 -18.71 -4.83
C ALA A 600 -30.90 -19.39 -6.06
N VAL A 601 -30.11 -18.65 -6.85
CA VAL A 601 -29.35 -19.19 -7.99
C VAL A 601 -28.32 -20.22 -7.53
N ALA A 602 -27.57 -19.92 -6.48
CA ALA A 602 -26.54 -20.80 -5.91
C ALA A 602 -27.14 -22.08 -5.35
N SER A 603 -28.29 -22.00 -4.66
CA SER A 603 -29.00 -23.16 -4.13
C SER A 603 -29.51 -24.08 -5.24
N SER A 604 -30.06 -23.50 -6.31
CA SER A 604 -30.45 -24.24 -7.50
C SER A 604 -29.24 -24.92 -8.16
N ASN A 605 -28.11 -24.21 -8.33
CA ASN A 605 -26.89 -24.77 -8.90
C ASN A 605 -26.24 -25.86 -8.01
N ALA A 606 -26.40 -25.77 -6.68
CA ALA A 606 -25.94 -26.75 -5.72
C ALA A 606 -26.76 -28.05 -5.75
N GLY A 607 -27.87 -28.08 -6.48
CA GLY A 607 -28.73 -29.24 -6.62
C GLY A 607 -29.75 -29.38 -5.48
N ALA A 608 -30.27 -28.26 -4.97
CA ALA A 608 -31.48 -28.28 -4.15
C ALA A 608 -32.63 -28.99 -4.89
N GLU A 609 -33.45 -29.74 -4.15
CA GLU A 609 -34.61 -30.44 -4.72
C GLU A 609 -35.65 -29.44 -5.25
N LYS A 610 -35.87 -28.37 -4.49
CA LYS A 610 -36.79 -27.29 -4.84
C LYS A 610 -36.28 -25.99 -4.25
N VAL A 611 -36.34 -24.90 -5.02
CA VAL A 611 -36.01 -23.56 -4.54
C VAL A 611 -37.22 -22.66 -4.72
N THR A 612 -37.70 -22.08 -3.62
CA THR A 612 -38.76 -21.07 -3.63
C THR A 612 -38.21 -19.76 -3.10
N MET A 613 -38.29 -18.68 -3.89
CA MET A 613 -37.93 -17.34 -3.43
C MET A 613 -39.20 -16.57 -3.04
N LEU A 614 -39.22 -15.96 -1.86
CA LEU A 614 -40.34 -15.19 -1.34
C LEU A 614 -39.92 -13.73 -1.14
N SER A 615 -40.57 -12.81 -1.85
CA SER A 615 -40.31 -11.37 -1.70
C SER A 615 -41.58 -10.55 -1.54
N ARG A 616 -41.55 -9.52 -0.68
CA ARG A 616 -42.71 -8.63 -0.44
C ARG A 616 -43.05 -7.76 -1.65
N ALA A 617 -42.05 -7.49 -2.47
CA ALA A 617 -42.17 -6.67 -3.67
C ALA A 617 -41.17 -7.17 -4.72
N ALA A 618 -41.45 -6.83 -5.98
CA ALA A 618 -40.51 -7.00 -7.08
C ALA A 618 -39.63 -5.75 -7.21
N HIS A 619 -38.32 -5.95 -7.38
CA HIS A 619 -37.36 -4.89 -7.73
C HIS A 619 -37.04 -4.91 -9.23
N TRP A 620 -36.53 -3.81 -9.78
CA TRP A 620 -36.21 -3.65 -11.19
C TRP A 620 -34.85 -4.31 -11.45
N PRO A 621 -34.81 -5.38 -12.27
CA PRO A 621 -33.55 -6.02 -12.60
C PRO A 621 -32.76 -5.12 -13.55
N THR A 622 -31.64 -4.56 -13.07
CA THR A 622 -30.77 -3.75 -13.94
C THR A 622 -29.87 -4.68 -14.74
N PRO A 623 -29.97 -4.76 -16.07
CA PRO A 623 -29.11 -5.62 -16.86
C PRO A 623 -27.66 -5.10 -16.85
N ARG A 624 -26.68 -6.01 -16.89
CA ARG A 624 -25.27 -5.63 -17.14
C ARG A 624 -25.10 -4.82 -18.43
N LYS A 625 -25.91 -5.12 -19.45
CA LYS A 625 -25.98 -4.39 -20.73
C LYS A 625 -27.42 -4.00 -21.07
N ILE A 626 -27.67 -2.70 -21.22
CA ILE A 626 -28.96 -2.16 -21.66
C ILE A 626 -29.14 -2.51 -23.14
N ALA A 627 -30.29 -3.10 -23.46
CA ALA A 627 -30.63 -3.65 -24.78
C ALA A 627 -29.55 -4.62 -25.32
N ASP A 628 -28.85 -5.33 -24.43
CA ASP A 628 -27.73 -6.25 -24.72
C ASP A 628 -26.51 -5.64 -25.43
N ILE A 629 -26.51 -4.31 -25.63
CA ILE A 629 -25.49 -3.61 -26.41
C ILE A 629 -24.64 -2.72 -25.51
N ILE A 630 -25.27 -1.87 -24.71
CA ILE A 630 -24.59 -0.78 -24.00
C ILE A 630 -24.38 -1.18 -22.54
N PRO A 631 -23.14 -1.31 -22.03
CA PRO A 631 -22.92 -1.58 -20.62
C PRO A 631 -23.55 -0.48 -19.74
N PHE A 632 -24.21 -0.87 -18.65
CA PHE A 632 -25.02 0.05 -17.83
C PHE A 632 -24.23 1.29 -17.37
N GLN A 633 -22.92 1.13 -17.12
CA GLN A 633 -22.02 2.20 -16.69
C GLN A 633 -21.98 3.40 -17.65
N TYR A 634 -22.17 3.21 -18.95
CA TYR A 634 -22.16 4.33 -19.91
C TYR A 634 -23.38 5.25 -19.74
N VAL A 635 -24.50 4.68 -19.25
CA VAL A 635 -25.74 5.42 -19.03
C VAL A 635 -25.78 6.03 -17.64
N PHE A 636 -25.30 5.34 -16.61
CA PHE A 636 -25.43 5.79 -15.21
C PHE A 636 -24.16 6.41 -14.62
N LEU A 637 -22.98 6.11 -15.17
CA LEU A 637 -21.67 6.50 -14.60
C LEU A 637 -20.85 7.41 -15.51
N SER A 638 -21.47 7.99 -16.54
CA SER A 638 -20.94 9.14 -17.27
C SER A 638 -21.43 10.45 -16.65
N ARG A 639 -20.71 11.55 -16.88
CA ARG A 639 -21.17 12.89 -16.42
C ARG A 639 -22.52 13.24 -17.01
N LEU A 640 -22.76 12.94 -18.29
CA LEU A 640 -24.06 13.12 -18.90
C LEU A 640 -25.11 12.32 -18.13
N GLY A 641 -24.88 11.02 -17.91
CA GLY A 641 -25.79 10.14 -17.19
C GLY A 641 -26.23 10.68 -15.83
N GLN A 642 -25.29 11.11 -15.00
CA GLN A 642 -25.61 11.63 -13.67
C GLN A 642 -26.24 13.02 -13.70
N ASN A 643 -25.83 13.88 -14.64
CA ASN A 643 -26.52 15.16 -14.84
C ASN A 643 -27.98 14.94 -15.27
N LEU A 644 -28.26 13.91 -16.09
CA LEU A 644 -29.62 13.58 -16.49
C LEU A 644 -30.49 13.15 -15.29
N VAL A 645 -29.92 12.43 -14.32
CA VAL A 645 -30.62 12.05 -13.08
C VAL A 645 -31.01 13.27 -12.24
N LEU A 646 -30.21 14.35 -12.25
CA LEU A 646 -30.57 15.61 -11.56
C LEU A 646 -31.90 16.19 -12.04
N GLY A 647 -32.38 15.79 -13.22
CA GLY A 647 -33.64 16.24 -13.81
C GLY A 647 -34.83 15.60 -13.11
N LEU A 648 -34.60 14.48 -12.42
CA LEU A 648 -35.60 13.73 -11.67
C LEU A 648 -35.48 13.96 -10.16
N THR A 649 -34.26 14.18 -9.66
CA THR A 649 -33.98 14.25 -8.20
C THR A 649 -33.46 15.61 -7.74
N GLY A 650 -33.26 16.56 -8.65
CA GLY A 650 -32.63 17.85 -8.34
C GLY A 650 -31.12 17.74 -8.04
N PRO A 651 -30.45 18.89 -7.84
CA PRO A 651 -29.02 18.93 -7.51
C PRO A 651 -28.76 18.39 -6.10
N LEU A 652 -27.70 17.59 -5.95
CA LEU A 652 -27.24 17.10 -4.64
C LEU A 652 -26.57 18.26 -3.87
N PRO A 653 -27.03 18.61 -2.65
CA PRO A 653 -26.49 19.72 -1.86
C PRO A 653 -24.96 19.64 -1.68
N GLY A 654 -24.29 20.78 -1.81
CA GLY A 654 -22.81 20.91 -1.74
C GLY A 654 -22.02 20.24 -2.88
N CYS A 655 -22.63 19.36 -3.66
CA CYS A 655 -21.94 18.51 -4.64
C CYS A 655 -22.17 18.96 -6.07
N SER A 656 -23.43 19.19 -6.45
CA SER A 656 -23.78 19.53 -7.83
C SER A 656 -23.45 21.01 -8.16
N PRO A 657 -23.03 21.31 -9.41
CA PRO A 657 -22.85 22.69 -9.85
C PRO A 657 -24.12 23.53 -9.76
N SER A 658 -23.97 24.84 -9.51
CA SER A 658 -25.10 25.78 -9.39
C SER A 658 -26.00 25.82 -10.64
N HIS A 659 -25.42 25.69 -11.83
CA HIS A 659 -26.15 25.65 -13.09
C HIS A 659 -27.02 24.39 -13.28
N SER A 660 -26.72 23.30 -12.57
CA SER A 660 -27.54 22.09 -12.61
C SER A 660 -28.94 22.30 -12.02
N SER A 661 -29.07 23.23 -11.07
CA SER A 661 -30.37 23.66 -10.52
C SER A 661 -31.25 24.30 -11.61
N ILE A 662 -30.66 25.14 -12.46
CA ILE A 662 -31.37 25.79 -13.58
C ILE A 662 -31.88 24.74 -14.55
N TRP A 663 -31.03 23.77 -14.93
CA TRP A 663 -31.42 22.70 -15.85
C TRP A 663 -32.56 21.83 -15.29
N HIS A 664 -32.49 21.43 -14.01
CA HIS A 664 -33.56 20.69 -13.33
C HIS A 664 -34.89 21.45 -13.37
N HIS A 665 -34.89 22.75 -13.01
CA HIS A 665 -36.12 23.53 -12.88
C HIS A 665 -36.77 23.94 -14.21
N THR A 666 -36.00 24.00 -15.30
CA THR A 666 -36.45 24.50 -16.62
C THR A 666 -36.76 23.40 -17.62
N VAL A 667 -35.88 22.40 -17.77
CA VAL A 667 -35.92 21.45 -18.89
C VAL A 667 -35.92 19.99 -18.42
N GLY A 668 -35.03 19.64 -17.49
CA GLY A 668 -34.82 18.25 -17.07
C GLY A 668 -36.07 17.57 -16.52
N LYS A 669 -36.83 18.26 -15.65
CA LYS A 669 -38.04 17.70 -15.01
C LYS A 669 -39.15 17.29 -15.98
N TYR A 670 -39.16 17.83 -17.20
CA TYR A 670 -40.16 17.51 -18.22
C TYR A 670 -39.65 16.50 -19.25
N ILE A 671 -38.36 16.55 -19.61
CA ILE A 671 -37.78 15.67 -20.64
C ILE A 671 -37.41 14.30 -20.08
N MET A 672 -36.98 14.22 -18.82
CA MET A 672 -36.42 12.98 -18.28
C MET A 672 -37.44 11.87 -17.98
N PRO A 673 -38.65 12.15 -17.44
CA PRO A 673 -39.63 11.09 -17.16
C PRO A 673 -39.95 10.19 -18.37
N PRO A 674 -40.25 10.69 -19.59
CA PRO A 674 -40.51 9.81 -20.74
C PRO A 674 -39.30 8.99 -21.18
N ILE A 675 -38.07 9.52 -21.05
CA ILE A 675 -36.85 8.77 -21.37
C ILE A 675 -36.68 7.58 -20.41
N PHE A 676 -36.85 7.81 -19.11
CA PHE A 676 -36.77 6.74 -18.13
C PHE A 676 -37.91 5.72 -18.28
N LYS A 677 -39.07 6.14 -18.79
CA LYS A 677 -40.13 5.18 -19.14
C LYS A 677 -39.72 4.23 -20.28
N ILE A 678 -38.92 4.71 -21.23
CA ILE A 678 -38.34 3.84 -22.28
C ILE A 678 -37.35 2.86 -21.66
N VAL A 679 -36.50 3.30 -20.73
CA VAL A 679 -35.57 2.43 -20.01
C VAL A 679 -36.32 1.32 -19.24
N GLU A 680 -37.41 1.67 -18.56
CA GLU A 680 -38.29 0.69 -17.89
C GLU A 680 -38.84 -0.36 -18.85
N LEU A 681 -39.29 0.06 -20.05
CA LEU A 681 -39.77 -0.86 -21.07
C LEU A 681 -38.67 -1.80 -21.59
N LEU A 682 -37.44 -1.30 -21.74
CA LEU A 682 -36.29 -2.12 -22.12
C LEU A 682 -35.95 -3.15 -21.04
N PHE A 683 -35.94 -2.75 -19.77
CA PHE A 683 -35.66 -3.67 -18.66
C PHE A 683 -36.75 -4.75 -18.56
N ALA A 684 -38.02 -4.35 -18.63
CA ALA A 684 -39.15 -5.29 -18.68
C ALA A 684 -39.08 -6.24 -19.88
N ALA A 685 -38.54 -5.78 -21.01
CA ALA A 685 -38.36 -6.62 -22.20
C ALA A 685 -37.18 -7.60 -22.08
N GLN A 686 -36.07 -7.23 -21.42
CA GLN A 686 -34.90 -8.10 -21.23
C GLN A 686 -35.13 -9.14 -20.12
N PHE A 687 -35.87 -8.77 -19.08
CA PHE A 687 -36.25 -9.65 -17.97
C PHE A 687 -37.75 -10.00 -18.01
N ARG A 688 -38.23 -10.36 -19.20
CA ARG A 688 -39.57 -10.95 -19.37
C ARG A 688 -39.71 -12.13 -18.42
N ASN A 689 -40.93 -12.37 -17.92
CA ASN A 689 -41.29 -13.44 -16.98
C ASN A 689 -40.70 -13.32 -15.56
N VAL A 690 -39.55 -12.68 -15.38
CA VAL A 690 -38.93 -12.36 -14.07
C VAL A 690 -39.23 -10.94 -13.59
N SER A 691 -40.10 -10.24 -14.32
CA SER A 691 -40.83 -9.09 -13.78
C SER A 691 -42.02 -9.51 -12.88
N GLY A 692 -42.21 -10.82 -12.67
CA GLY A 692 -43.25 -11.42 -11.83
C GLY A 692 -44.63 -11.42 -12.49
N PRO A 693 -45.68 -11.88 -11.79
CA PRO A 693 -47.09 -11.84 -12.26
C PRO A 693 -47.62 -10.43 -12.55
N THR A 694 -46.81 -9.40 -12.30
CA THR A 694 -47.08 -7.98 -12.46
C THR A 694 -46.22 -7.40 -13.57
N SER A 695 -46.73 -7.50 -14.80
CA SER A 695 -46.43 -6.63 -15.94
C SER A 695 -46.09 -5.17 -15.54
N PRO A 696 -45.32 -4.40 -16.35
CA PRO A 696 -44.94 -2.98 -16.11
C PRO A 696 -46.07 -1.98 -15.74
N PHE A 697 -47.31 -2.45 -15.64
CA PHE A 697 -48.49 -1.73 -15.19
C PHE A 697 -48.82 -1.88 -13.70
N LEU A 698 -48.07 -2.66 -12.91
CA LEU A 698 -48.40 -2.95 -11.50
C LEU A 698 -47.32 -2.60 -10.45
N LYS A 699 -46.28 -1.82 -10.79
CA LYS A 699 -45.41 -1.20 -9.77
C LYS A 699 -45.88 0.20 -9.39
N LYS A 700 -45.84 0.49 -8.09
CA LYS A 700 -46.07 1.83 -7.50
C LYS A 700 -44.88 2.80 -7.69
N ALA A 701 -43.67 2.30 -7.98
CA ALA A 701 -42.42 3.09 -8.05
C ALA A 701 -41.69 2.92 -9.40
N GLY A 702 -41.16 4.03 -9.94
CA GLY A 702 -40.37 4.04 -11.19
C GLY A 702 -38.95 3.49 -10.99
N VAL A 703 -38.23 3.22 -12.09
CA VAL A 703 -36.88 2.60 -12.03
C VAL A 703 -35.88 3.38 -11.19
N VAL A 704 -35.92 4.72 -11.23
CA VAL A 704 -35.02 5.59 -10.45
C VAL A 704 -35.34 5.56 -8.96
N GLU A 705 -36.63 5.55 -8.61
CA GLU A 705 -37.07 5.45 -7.21
C GLU A 705 -36.67 4.09 -6.63
N ASP A 706 -36.89 3.01 -7.37
CA ASP A 706 -36.51 1.67 -6.96
C ASP A 706 -34.99 1.47 -6.91
N PHE A 707 -34.23 2.24 -7.72
CA PHE A 707 -32.77 2.20 -7.70
C PHE A 707 -32.21 2.66 -6.34
N TYR A 708 -32.88 3.61 -5.67
CA TYR A 708 -32.58 4.02 -4.29
C TYR A 708 -33.08 3.03 -3.24
N GLY A 709 -34.08 2.21 -3.59
CA GLY A 709 -34.60 1.16 -2.72
C GLY A 709 -33.60 0.01 -2.60
N TYR A 710 -33.41 -0.73 -3.69
CA TYR A 710 -32.62 -1.98 -3.72
C TYR A 710 -32.21 -2.35 -5.16
N ALA A 711 -31.53 -1.43 -5.87
CA ALA A 711 -31.00 -1.74 -7.20
C ALA A 711 -30.07 -2.96 -7.16
N HIS A 712 -30.26 -3.88 -8.10
CA HIS A 712 -29.32 -4.96 -8.35
C HIS A 712 -28.93 -4.99 -9.82
N VAL A 713 -27.62 -5.12 -10.07
CA VAL A 713 -27.11 -5.38 -11.42
C VAL A 713 -27.05 -6.89 -11.60
N LEU A 714 -27.87 -7.41 -12.50
CA LEU A 714 -28.07 -8.84 -12.70
C LEU A 714 -27.59 -9.28 -14.09
N ASP A 715 -27.10 -10.51 -14.15
CA ASP A 715 -27.10 -11.28 -15.39
C ASP A 715 -28.44 -12.03 -15.54
N TYR A 716 -28.52 -12.89 -16.56
CA TYR A 716 -29.75 -13.61 -16.86
C TYR A 716 -29.91 -14.93 -16.08
N SER A 717 -28.96 -15.32 -15.22
CA SER A 717 -29.01 -16.62 -14.54
C SER A 717 -30.28 -16.81 -13.71
N PHE A 718 -30.67 -15.79 -12.92
CA PHE A 718 -31.91 -15.81 -12.17
C PHE A 718 -33.13 -15.86 -13.08
N ARG A 719 -33.11 -15.08 -14.17
CA ARG A 719 -34.20 -15.06 -15.16
C ARG A 719 -34.43 -16.45 -15.73
N ASP A 720 -33.36 -17.04 -16.25
CA ASP A 720 -33.40 -18.30 -16.98
C ASP A 720 -33.82 -19.46 -16.05
N LYS A 721 -33.43 -19.42 -14.77
CA LYS A 721 -33.86 -20.41 -13.76
C LYS A 721 -35.33 -20.31 -13.39
N VAL A 722 -35.87 -19.09 -13.27
CA VAL A 722 -37.31 -18.91 -13.04
C VAL A 722 -38.10 -19.36 -14.28
N GLU A 723 -37.64 -19.04 -15.49
CA GLU A 723 -38.28 -19.48 -16.73
C GLU A 723 -38.24 -21.01 -16.91
N ALA A 724 -37.15 -21.65 -16.49
CA ALA A 724 -37.03 -23.12 -16.50
C ALA A 724 -37.89 -23.80 -15.41
N GLY A 725 -38.38 -23.05 -14.42
CA GLY A 725 -39.08 -23.60 -13.26
C GLY A 725 -38.16 -24.14 -12.16
N ASP A 726 -36.84 -23.92 -12.28
CA ASP A 726 -35.84 -24.32 -11.27
C ASP A 726 -35.95 -23.48 -9.98
N ILE A 727 -36.47 -22.25 -10.10
CA ILE A 727 -36.76 -21.35 -8.98
C ILE A 727 -38.21 -20.89 -9.08
N ASP A 728 -39.01 -21.22 -8.06
CA ASP A 728 -40.38 -20.74 -7.91
C ASP A 728 -40.38 -19.40 -7.16
N TRP A 729 -40.59 -18.29 -7.86
CA TRP A 729 -40.60 -16.96 -7.24
C TRP A 729 -42.02 -16.48 -6.93
N LYS A 730 -42.28 -16.23 -5.64
CA LYS A 730 -43.57 -15.79 -5.12
C LYS A 730 -43.50 -14.39 -4.52
N ILE A 731 -44.50 -13.56 -4.84
CA ILE A 731 -44.71 -12.27 -4.17
C ILE A 731 -45.61 -12.49 -2.95
N GLY A 732 -45.10 -12.18 -1.76
CA GLY A 732 -45.81 -12.37 -0.51
C GLY A 732 -44.91 -12.18 0.72
N SER A 733 -45.48 -12.45 1.88
CA SER A 733 -44.77 -12.47 3.15
C SER A 733 -45.15 -13.71 3.95
N MET A 734 -44.19 -14.22 4.70
CA MET A 734 -44.40 -15.29 5.67
C MET A 734 -45.38 -14.81 6.76
N GLU A 735 -46.38 -15.63 7.06
CA GLU A 735 -47.34 -15.41 8.15
C GLU A 735 -46.92 -16.12 9.42
N LYS A 736 -46.51 -17.39 9.30
CA LYS A 736 -45.96 -18.19 10.41
C LYS A 736 -45.17 -19.40 9.92
N PHE A 737 -44.40 -20.00 10.83
CA PHE A 737 -43.96 -21.38 10.68
C PHE A 737 -45.15 -22.31 10.95
N VAL A 738 -45.15 -23.46 10.30
CA VAL A 738 -46.26 -24.41 10.41
C VAL A 738 -46.06 -25.26 11.66
N ASP A 739 -47.12 -25.45 12.43
CA ASP A 739 -47.11 -26.10 13.74
C ASP A 739 -46.58 -27.56 13.72
N ASP A 740 -46.47 -28.19 12.54
CA ASP A 740 -45.94 -29.55 12.36
C ASP A 740 -44.45 -29.60 11.97
N GLY A 741 -43.75 -28.45 11.95
CA GLY A 741 -42.32 -28.37 11.66
C GLY A 741 -41.92 -28.37 10.20
N THR A 742 -42.85 -28.60 9.28
CA THR A 742 -42.51 -28.97 7.90
C THR A 742 -42.23 -27.78 6.97
N GLY A 743 -42.52 -26.55 7.39
CA GLY A 743 -42.39 -25.40 6.48
C GLY A 743 -42.97 -24.09 6.99
N ILE A 744 -43.38 -23.24 6.04
CA ILE A 744 -43.94 -21.91 6.30
C ILE A 744 -45.31 -21.72 5.64
N GLU A 745 -46.13 -20.85 6.23
CA GLU A 745 -47.42 -20.40 5.69
C GLU A 745 -47.33 -18.94 5.20
N LEU A 746 -48.01 -18.63 4.09
CA LEU A 746 -47.99 -17.30 3.47
C LEU A 746 -49.22 -16.45 3.83
N ASN A 747 -49.02 -15.12 3.94
CA ASN A 747 -50.12 -14.17 4.13
C ASN A 747 -51.04 -14.08 2.89
N GLY A 748 -52.35 -14.26 3.09
CA GLY A 748 -53.40 -13.91 2.13
C GLY A 748 -54.22 -15.09 1.58
N GLY A 749 -55.47 -15.22 2.08
CA GLY A 749 -56.61 -15.82 1.38
C GLY A 749 -56.65 -17.33 1.13
N GLY A 750 -55.56 -18.08 1.35
CA GLY A 750 -55.53 -19.53 1.13
C GLY A 750 -54.67 -20.36 2.08
N GLY A 751 -53.76 -19.75 2.86
CA GLY A 751 -52.86 -20.50 3.73
C GLY A 751 -51.92 -21.43 2.95
N ASP A 752 -51.38 -20.96 1.82
CA ASP A 752 -50.49 -21.76 0.98
C ASP A 752 -49.26 -22.21 1.78
N HIS A 753 -49.23 -23.51 2.09
CA HIS A 753 -48.14 -24.16 2.79
C HIS A 753 -46.95 -24.39 1.85
N LEU A 754 -45.77 -23.93 2.26
CA LEU A 754 -44.50 -24.18 1.60
C LEU A 754 -43.64 -25.08 2.48
N GLU A 755 -43.51 -26.35 2.08
CA GLU A 755 -42.55 -27.27 2.70
C GLU A 755 -41.12 -26.74 2.53
N ALA A 756 -40.33 -26.76 3.61
CA ALA A 756 -38.97 -26.27 3.63
C ALA A 756 -38.10 -27.12 4.55
N ASP A 757 -36.93 -27.53 4.08
CA ASP A 757 -35.88 -28.11 4.93
C ASP A 757 -34.85 -27.05 5.35
N VAL A 758 -34.76 -25.96 4.57
CA VAL A 758 -33.89 -24.81 4.84
C VAL A 758 -34.62 -23.52 4.53
N VAL A 759 -34.64 -22.58 5.47
CA VAL A 759 -35.07 -21.20 5.25
C VAL A 759 -33.83 -20.30 5.24
N ILE A 760 -33.58 -19.63 4.12
CA ILE A 760 -32.44 -18.71 3.97
C ILE A 760 -32.91 -17.27 3.92
N CYS A 761 -32.54 -16.49 4.91
CA CYS A 761 -32.88 -15.07 5.01
C CYS A 761 -31.86 -14.20 4.24
N GLY A 762 -32.25 -13.72 3.06
CA GLY A 762 -31.55 -12.70 2.29
C GLY A 762 -32.06 -11.29 2.62
N THR A 763 -32.25 -11.00 3.90
CA THR A 763 -32.98 -9.84 4.43
C THR A 763 -32.10 -8.67 4.84
N GLY A 764 -30.79 -8.76 4.58
CA GLY A 764 -29.83 -7.66 4.75
C GLY A 764 -29.21 -7.64 6.14
N PHE A 765 -28.52 -6.55 6.45
CA PHE A 765 -27.77 -6.38 7.69
C PHE A 765 -28.23 -5.12 8.41
N ALA A 766 -28.26 -5.19 9.74
CA ALA A 766 -28.55 -4.03 10.57
C ALA A 766 -27.26 -3.26 10.86
N LYS A 767 -27.38 -1.93 10.91
CA LYS A 767 -26.30 -1.07 11.42
C LYS A 767 -26.30 -1.10 12.94
N ASP A 768 -25.11 -1.19 13.51
CA ASP A 768 -24.91 -1.17 14.95
C ASP A 768 -23.86 -0.12 15.33
N TYR A 769 -24.21 0.65 16.35
CA TYR A 769 -23.39 1.70 16.94
C TYR A 769 -23.16 1.42 18.44
N SER A 770 -23.45 0.22 18.91
CA SER A 770 -23.37 -0.18 20.32
C SER A 770 -21.96 -0.18 20.90
N ILE A 771 -20.93 -0.20 20.05
CA ILE A 771 -19.54 0.04 20.46
C ILE A 771 -19.37 1.42 21.12
N PHE A 772 -20.23 2.39 20.78
CA PHE A 772 -20.19 3.73 21.35
C PHE A 772 -21.04 3.82 22.63
N ASP A 773 -20.53 4.56 23.60
CA ASP A 773 -21.26 4.88 24.81
C ASP A 773 -22.53 5.72 24.52
N SER A 774 -23.45 5.80 25.49
CA SER A 774 -24.74 6.47 25.29
C SER A 774 -24.58 7.95 24.91
N LYS A 775 -23.56 8.63 25.45
CA LYS A 775 -23.30 10.05 25.17
C LYS A 775 -22.86 10.26 23.72
N THR A 776 -21.92 9.45 23.23
CA THR A 776 -21.50 9.51 21.83
C THR A 776 -22.65 9.18 20.89
N ARG A 777 -23.47 8.16 21.21
CA ARG A 777 -24.65 7.81 20.41
C ARG A 777 -25.69 8.94 20.33
N GLU A 778 -25.92 9.65 21.43
CA GLU A 778 -26.80 10.83 21.44
C GLU A 778 -26.23 11.94 20.54
N ARG A 779 -24.93 12.22 20.61
CA ARG A 779 -24.26 13.23 19.76
C ARG A 779 -24.23 12.84 18.28
N LEU A 780 -24.10 11.56 17.95
CA LEU A 780 -24.19 11.06 16.58
C LEU A 780 -25.59 11.32 15.98
N ASN A 781 -26.62 11.39 16.82
CA ASN A 781 -28.01 11.68 16.42
C ASN A 781 -28.45 10.81 15.23
N VAL A 782 -28.29 9.49 15.36
CA VAL A 782 -28.68 8.52 14.33
C VAL A 782 -30.19 8.60 14.10
N GLU A 783 -30.60 8.85 12.86
CA GLU A 783 -31.99 8.94 12.48
C GLU A 783 -32.54 7.55 12.11
N SER A 784 -33.87 7.42 12.05
CA SER A 784 -34.52 6.16 11.62
C SER A 784 -34.19 5.76 10.17
N ASP A 785 -33.69 6.70 9.36
CA ASP A 785 -33.26 6.51 7.99
C ASP A 785 -31.73 6.60 7.79
N GLY A 786 -30.97 6.48 8.87
CA GLY A 786 -29.51 6.29 8.87
C GLY A 786 -28.72 7.41 9.54
N LEU A 787 -27.38 7.27 9.54
CA LEU A 787 -26.46 8.26 10.10
C LEU A 787 -26.04 9.28 9.01
N TYR A 788 -26.39 10.54 9.22
CA TYR A 788 -26.04 11.63 8.29
C TYR A 788 -24.73 12.30 8.72
N LEU A 789 -23.81 12.43 7.78
CA LEU A 789 -22.44 12.90 8.03
C LEU A 789 -22.06 13.98 7.03
N PHE A 790 -21.23 14.94 7.46
CA PHE A 790 -20.61 15.90 6.57
C PHE A 790 -19.67 15.18 5.61
N ASN A 791 -19.83 15.43 4.30
CA ASN A 791 -19.14 14.71 3.24
C ASN A 791 -19.25 13.18 3.35
N HIS A 792 -20.35 12.66 3.91
CA HIS A 792 -20.53 11.22 4.19
C HIS A 792 -19.41 10.61 5.07
N THR A 793 -18.65 11.43 5.78
CA THR A 793 -17.38 11.02 6.42
C THR A 793 -17.31 11.47 7.88
N VAL A 794 -17.58 12.74 8.18
CA VAL A 794 -17.34 13.32 9.51
C VAL A 794 -18.67 13.67 10.18
N PRO A 795 -18.94 13.18 11.41
CA PRO A 795 -20.06 13.66 12.21
C PRO A 795 -19.76 15.07 12.74
N PRO A 796 -20.60 16.09 12.48
CA PRO A 796 -20.34 17.46 12.94
C PRO A 796 -20.23 17.59 14.46
N ASN A 797 -20.97 16.73 15.17
CA ASN A 797 -21.15 16.80 16.62
C ASN A 797 -20.18 15.95 17.43
N VAL A 798 -19.31 15.15 16.79
CA VAL A 798 -18.35 14.28 17.48
C VAL A 798 -16.95 14.54 16.93
N ASP A 799 -16.12 15.21 17.73
CA ASP A 799 -14.76 15.54 17.34
C ASP A 799 -13.90 14.27 17.20
N ASN A 800 -12.88 14.31 16.34
CA ASN A 800 -11.90 13.23 16.15
C ASN A 800 -12.51 11.85 15.78
N LEU A 801 -13.73 11.81 15.27
CA LEU A 801 -14.38 10.61 14.73
C LEU A 801 -14.59 10.77 13.22
N ALA A 802 -14.42 9.69 12.46
CA ALA A 802 -14.84 9.63 11.08
C ALA A 802 -15.33 8.22 10.70
N PHE A 803 -16.05 8.15 9.59
CA PHE A 803 -16.60 6.94 9.01
C PHE A 803 -16.11 6.85 7.57
N VAL A 804 -15.42 5.77 7.20
CA VAL A 804 -14.93 5.57 5.82
C VAL A 804 -15.39 4.22 5.31
N GLY A 805 -16.19 4.23 4.25
CA GLY A 805 -16.82 3.04 3.67
C GLY A 805 -17.89 2.35 4.52
N SER A 806 -18.10 2.77 5.78
CA SER A 806 -19.24 2.31 6.58
C SER A 806 -20.52 3.06 6.23
N GLU A 807 -20.47 4.38 6.04
CA GLU A 807 -21.66 5.22 5.80
C GLU A 807 -21.76 5.78 4.37
N LEU A 808 -21.16 5.08 3.40
CA LEU A 808 -21.16 5.48 1.99
C LEU A 808 -21.50 4.30 1.07
N ALA A 809 -22.58 4.45 0.31
CA ALA A 809 -22.99 3.53 -0.75
C ALA A 809 -22.84 4.22 -2.13
N VAL A 810 -21.88 3.73 -2.91
CA VAL A 810 -21.62 4.13 -4.31
C VAL A 810 -21.56 2.87 -5.18
N ILE A 811 -21.46 3.01 -6.51
CA ILE A 811 -21.28 1.85 -7.40
C ILE A 811 -19.80 1.44 -7.45
N SER A 812 -18.90 2.43 -7.52
CA SER A 812 -17.45 2.23 -7.57
C SER A 812 -16.83 2.32 -6.17
N ASN A 813 -17.09 1.31 -5.34
CA ASN A 813 -16.74 1.31 -3.91
C ASN A 813 -15.27 1.63 -3.64
N ILE A 814 -14.34 0.97 -4.34
CA ILE A 814 -12.91 1.15 -4.10
C ILE A 814 -12.51 2.62 -4.29
N SER A 815 -12.86 3.20 -5.44
CA SER A 815 -12.54 4.60 -5.77
C SER A 815 -13.25 5.58 -4.83
N GLY A 816 -14.52 5.33 -4.47
CA GLY A 816 -15.24 6.19 -3.54
C GLY A 816 -14.60 6.22 -2.16
N TYR A 817 -14.20 5.06 -1.62
CA TYR A 817 -13.53 4.97 -0.33
C TYR A 817 -12.12 5.54 -0.37
N GLY A 818 -11.39 5.39 -1.49
CA GLY A 818 -10.08 6.00 -1.68
C GLY A 818 -10.13 7.53 -1.70
N LEU A 819 -11.10 8.10 -2.41
CA LEU A 819 -11.34 9.55 -2.41
C LEU A 819 -11.78 10.05 -1.03
N GLN A 820 -12.62 9.28 -0.33
CA GLN A 820 -13.05 9.58 1.03
C GLN A 820 -11.86 9.60 2.00
N ALA A 821 -10.98 8.59 1.93
CA ALA A 821 -9.76 8.50 2.73
C ALA A 821 -8.79 9.64 2.41
N ALA A 822 -8.58 9.96 1.13
CA ALA A 822 -7.71 11.06 0.72
C ALA A 822 -8.23 12.42 1.24
N TRP A 823 -9.53 12.66 1.07
CA TRP A 823 -10.19 13.86 1.59
C TRP A 823 -10.07 13.96 3.11
N LEU A 824 -10.32 12.86 3.83
CA LEU A 824 -10.23 12.83 5.29
C LEU A 824 -8.81 13.11 5.78
N ALA A 825 -7.81 12.51 5.15
CA ALA A 825 -6.41 12.74 5.50
C ALA A 825 -6.03 14.22 5.36
N ASN A 826 -6.43 14.86 4.26
CA ASN A 826 -6.23 16.29 4.04
C ASN A 826 -7.06 17.17 5.00
N PHE A 827 -8.29 16.76 5.31
CA PHE A 827 -9.18 17.45 6.25
C PHE A 827 -8.59 17.47 7.68
N TRP A 828 -8.02 16.36 8.13
CA TRP A 828 -7.41 16.29 9.45
C TRP A 828 -6.01 16.92 9.51
N SER A 829 -5.20 16.81 8.45
CA SER A 829 -3.85 17.40 8.43
C SER A 829 -3.89 18.94 8.43
N ASN A 830 -4.88 19.52 7.78
CA ASN A 830 -5.02 20.99 7.67
C ASN A 830 -5.72 21.64 8.88
N GLY A 831 -6.08 20.86 9.91
CA GLY A 831 -6.78 21.35 11.10
C GLY A 831 -8.30 21.37 10.89
N SER A 832 -8.99 20.37 11.42
CA SER A 832 -10.47 20.28 11.36
C SER A 832 -11.19 21.46 12.03
N SER A 833 -10.50 22.24 12.87
CA SER A 833 -11.01 23.45 13.52
C SER A 833 -11.26 24.62 12.57
N ASP A 834 -10.68 24.58 11.37
CA ASP A 834 -10.85 25.62 10.36
C ASP A 834 -12.21 25.52 9.66
N TYR A 835 -12.94 24.42 9.88
CA TYR A 835 -14.30 24.23 9.41
C TYR A 835 -15.31 24.69 10.46
N ASP A 836 -16.23 25.56 10.05
CA ASP A 836 -17.35 26.00 10.88
C ASP A 836 -18.33 24.85 11.10
N LYS A 837 -18.44 24.38 12.36
CA LYS A 837 -19.36 23.32 12.76
C LYS A 837 -20.82 23.66 12.39
N ALA A 838 -21.23 24.92 12.54
CA ALA A 838 -22.59 25.34 12.19
C ALA A 838 -22.84 25.20 10.67
N ALA A 839 -21.83 25.49 9.85
CA ALA A 839 -21.92 25.28 8.40
C ALA A 839 -21.99 23.78 8.05
N MET A 840 -21.21 22.93 8.74
CA MET A 840 -21.28 21.47 8.55
C MET A 840 -22.66 20.92 8.92
N GLU A 841 -23.23 21.35 10.06
CA GLU A 841 -24.57 20.95 10.50
C GLU A 841 -25.66 21.42 9.54
N GLN A 842 -25.59 22.67 9.08
CA GLN A 842 -26.53 23.21 8.10
C GLN A 842 -26.54 22.35 6.83
N GLU A 843 -25.35 22.01 6.33
CA GLU A 843 -25.25 21.21 5.11
C GLU A 843 -25.76 19.77 5.29
N VAL A 844 -25.49 19.17 6.46
CA VAL A 844 -26.04 17.85 6.82
C VAL A 844 -27.58 17.90 6.83
N GLU A 845 -28.18 18.97 7.34
CA GLU A 845 -29.62 19.15 7.35
C GLU A 845 -30.20 19.39 5.94
N GLU A 846 -29.51 20.17 5.09
CA GLU A 846 -29.89 20.33 3.69
C GLU A 846 -29.85 19.00 2.93
N LEU A 847 -28.81 18.20 3.15
CA LEU A 847 -28.69 16.85 2.58
C LEU A 847 -29.81 15.94 3.07
N LYS A 848 -30.15 15.98 4.36
CA LYS A 848 -31.25 15.22 4.97
C LYS A 848 -32.59 15.55 4.33
N GLN A 849 -32.91 16.84 4.21
CA GLN A 849 -34.15 17.30 3.58
C GLN A 849 -34.22 16.90 2.11
N TRP A 850 -33.11 17.06 1.38
CA TRP A 850 -33.04 16.67 -0.02
C TRP A 850 -33.25 15.15 -0.19
N LYS A 851 -32.57 14.31 0.60
CA LYS A 851 -32.73 12.85 0.55
C LYS A 851 -34.15 12.43 0.88
N ARG A 852 -34.76 12.98 1.93
CA ARG A 852 -36.16 12.68 2.33
C ARG A 852 -37.18 13.09 1.28
N LYS A 853 -36.89 14.14 0.51
CA LYS A 853 -37.74 14.62 -0.59
C LYS A 853 -37.69 13.71 -1.82
N TRP A 854 -36.52 13.16 -2.16
CA TRP A 854 -36.29 12.51 -3.45
C TRP A 854 -36.06 11.00 -3.39
N MET A 855 -35.76 10.45 -2.22
CA MET A 855 -35.50 9.01 -2.04
C MET A 855 -36.63 8.34 -1.24
N PRO A 856 -36.99 7.08 -1.57
CA PRO A 856 -37.94 6.30 -0.78
C PRO A 856 -37.46 6.11 0.65
N ASN A 857 -38.38 5.80 1.56
CA ASN A 857 -38.07 5.60 2.96
C ASN A 857 -37.38 4.25 3.19
N THR A 858 -36.06 4.30 3.42
CA THR A 858 -35.24 3.13 3.69
C THR A 858 -34.34 3.38 4.90
N PRO A 859 -34.05 2.35 5.73
CA PRO A 859 -33.18 2.50 6.90
C PRO A 859 -31.75 2.93 6.57
N SER A 860 -31.31 2.75 5.32
CA SER A 860 -29.96 3.09 4.84
C SER A 860 -29.93 4.35 3.97
N ARG A 861 -31.01 5.15 3.94
CA ARG A 861 -31.13 6.31 3.04
C ARG A 861 -29.95 7.29 3.19
N ALA A 862 -29.48 7.52 4.42
CA ALA A 862 -28.39 8.44 4.70
C ALA A 862 -27.12 8.14 3.88
N SER A 863 -26.75 6.87 3.71
CA SER A 863 -25.51 6.47 3.02
C SER A 863 -25.58 6.51 1.48
N LEU A 864 -26.78 6.60 0.88
CA LEU A 864 -26.98 6.41 -0.56
C LEU A 864 -26.46 7.58 -1.41
N VAL A 865 -25.43 7.35 -2.24
CA VAL A 865 -24.89 8.36 -3.18
C VAL A 865 -24.85 7.82 -4.63
N LEU A 866 -25.19 6.55 -4.85
CA LEU A 866 -25.01 5.80 -6.11
C LEU A 866 -25.28 6.59 -7.41
N LEU A 867 -26.45 7.23 -7.54
CA LEU A 867 -26.84 7.95 -8.75
C LEU A 867 -26.22 9.35 -8.90
N HIS A 868 -25.52 9.82 -7.87
CA HIS A 868 -24.86 11.13 -7.80
C HIS A 868 -23.36 11.02 -7.49
N GLN A 869 -22.76 9.82 -7.64
CA GLN A 869 -21.39 9.57 -7.20
C GLN A 869 -20.32 10.45 -7.86
N ILE A 870 -20.47 10.86 -9.12
CA ILE A 870 -19.52 11.76 -9.78
C ILE A 870 -19.61 13.16 -9.18
N HIS A 871 -20.81 13.64 -8.86
CA HIS A 871 -20.97 14.93 -8.18
C HIS A 871 -20.34 14.91 -6.78
N PHE A 872 -20.47 13.79 -6.08
CA PHE A 872 -19.80 13.57 -4.81
C PHE A 872 -18.27 13.52 -4.99
N TYR A 873 -17.75 12.81 -5.99
CA TYR A 873 -16.32 12.75 -6.28
C TYR A 873 -15.75 14.13 -6.68
N ASP A 874 -16.47 14.88 -7.51
CA ASP A 874 -16.10 16.25 -7.89
C ASP A 874 -15.96 17.14 -6.67
N ARG A 875 -16.85 16.98 -5.69
CA ARG A 875 -16.77 17.70 -4.44
C ARG A 875 -15.50 17.34 -3.67
N LEU A 876 -15.23 16.06 -3.45
CA LEU A 876 -14.02 15.63 -2.73
C LEU A 876 -12.75 16.11 -3.44
N LEU A 877 -12.69 15.99 -4.78
CA LEU A 877 -11.57 16.47 -5.59
C LEU A 877 -11.40 17.99 -5.51
N ARG A 878 -12.50 18.75 -5.52
CA ARG A 878 -12.48 20.22 -5.37
C ARG A 878 -11.90 20.63 -4.03
N ASP A 879 -12.31 19.95 -2.97
CA ASP A 879 -11.84 20.20 -1.61
C ASP A 879 -10.34 19.86 -1.48
N LEU A 880 -9.90 18.80 -2.15
CA LEU A 880 -8.48 18.42 -2.30
C LEU A 880 -7.66 19.36 -3.20
N GLY A 881 -8.29 20.28 -3.93
CA GLY A 881 -7.61 21.15 -4.89
C GLY A 881 -7.15 20.45 -6.17
N VAL A 882 -7.67 19.26 -6.45
CA VAL A 882 -7.34 18.47 -7.65
C VAL A 882 -8.36 18.73 -8.75
N ASN A 883 -7.92 18.64 -10.02
CA ASN A 883 -8.81 18.80 -11.17
C ASN A 883 -9.93 17.73 -11.15
N GLN A 884 -11.19 18.19 -11.17
CA GLN A 884 -12.39 17.35 -11.22
C GLN A 884 -12.54 16.64 -12.57
N LYS A 885 -12.06 17.28 -13.64
CA LYS A 885 -12.13 16.73 -15.00
C LYS A 885 -10.93 15.87 -15.29
N ARG A 886 -11.14 14.57 -15.48
CA ARG A 886 -10.05 13.58 -15.48
C ARG A 886 -9.87 12.88 -16.82
N LYS A 887 -10.72 13.15 -17.81
CA LYS A 887 -10.60 12.62 -19.16
C LYS A 887 -9.85 13.59 -20.07
N SER A 888 -9.22 13.03 -21.12
CA SER A 888 -8.35 13.78 -22.03
C SER A 888 -9.03 14.91 -22.81
N ASN A 889 -10.34 14.80 -23.07
CA ASN A 889 -11.08 15.78 -23.87
C ASN A 889 -12.56 15.87 -23.46
N PHE A 890 -13.23 16.93 -23.93
CA PHE A 890 -14.63 17.22 -23.64
C PHE A 890 -15.60 16.06 -23.94
N LEU A 891 -15.44 15.36 -25.07
CA LEU A 891 -16.34 14.25 -25.42
C LEU A 891 -16.16 13.07 -24.47
N SER A 892 -14.91 12.68 -24.20
CA SER A 892 -14.64 11.63 -23.23
C SER A 892 -15.12 11.99 -21.82
N GLU A 893 -14.96 13.25 -21.43
CA GLU A 893 -15.35 13.78 -20.12
C GLU A 893 -16.86 13.68 -19.88
N TRP A 894 -17.67 13.94 -20.91
CA TRP A 894 -19.12 13.95 -20.78
C TRP A 894 -19.78 12.59 -21.00
N PHE A 895 -19.26 11.80 -21.94
CA PHE A 895 -19.95 10.60 -22.44
C PHE A 895 -19.33 9.29 -21.98
N MET A 896 -18.05 9.26 -21.58
CA MET A 896 -17.43 8.04 -21.08
C MET A 896 -17.66 7.86 -19.58
N PRO A 897 -17.77 6.62 -19.10
CA PRO A 897 -17.81 6.34 -17.68
C PRO A 897 -16.47 6.69 -17.02
N TYR A 898 -16.55 7.09 -15.75
CA TYR A 898 -15.39 7.18 -14.89
C TYR A 898 -15.01 5.79 -14.38
N HIS A 899 -13.77 5.40 -14.62
CA HIS A 899 -13.13 4.19 -14.13
C HIS A 899 -12.22 4.53 -12.95
N SER A 900 -11.79 3.49 -12.23
CA SER A 900 -10.91 3.65 -11.07
C SER A 900 -9.56 4.27 -11.45
N GLU A 901 -8.98 3.89 -12.59
CA GLU A 901 -7.73 4.46 -13.13
C GLU A 901 -7.79 5.98 -13.34
N ASP A 902 -8.97 6.57 -13.61
CA ASP A 902 -9.08 8.03 -13.78
C ASP A 902 -8.70 8.79 -12.49
N PHE A 903 -8.76 8.13 -11.34
CA PHE A 903 -8.39 8.69 -10.04
C PHE A 903 -6.95 8.34 -9.63
N ASN A 904 -6.17 7.75 -10.54
CA ASN A 904 -4.76 7.48 -10.30
C ASN A 904 -4.02 8.78 -9.95
N GLY A 905 -3.09 8.69 -9.01
CA GLY A 905 -2.32 9.81 -8.51
C GLY A 905 -3.05 10.68 -7.49
N VAL A 906 -4.34 10.48 -7.18
CA VAL A 906 -5.00 11.28 -6.12
C VAL A 906 -4.41 10.94 -4.74
N LEU A 907 -4.32 9.65 -4.40
CA LEU A 907 -3.68 9.23 -3.15
C LEU A 907 -2.17 9.55 -3.15
N ALA A 908 -1.46 9.32 -4.26
CA ALA A 908 -0.03 9.64 -4.36
C ALA A 908 0.26 11.16 -4.36
N SER A 909 -0.66 12.01 -4.80
CA SER A 909 -0.48 13.47 -4.77
C SER A 909 -0.43 14.02 -3.34
N LEU A 910 -0.96 13.26 -2.36
CA LEU A 910 -0.82 13.59 -0.94
C LEU A 910 0.64 13.52 -0.47
N ASP A 911 1.49 12.71 -1.13
CA ASP A 911 2.93 12.58 -0.87
C ASP A 911 3.72 13.82 -1.38
N GLN A 912 3.20 14.52 -2.40
CA GLN A 912 3.89 15.66 -3.06
C GLN A 912 3.44 17.04 -2.54
N SER A 913 2.26 17.12 -1.92
CA SER A 913 1.63 18.40 -1.54
C SER A 913 2.25 19.10 -0.32
N GLY A 914 3.35 18.57 0.24
CA GLY A 914 4.09 19.19 1.34
C GLY A 914 4.87 20.47 0.96
N ASN A 915 4.89 20.86 -0.32
CA ASN A 915 5.80 21.91 -0.81
C ASN A 915 5.18 22.99 -1.74
N SER A 916 3.86 23.14 -1.84
CA SER A 916 3.26 24.22 -2.63
C SER A 916 2.61 25.30 -1.77
N ASN A 917 3.19 26.50 -1.83
CA ASN A 917 2.80 27.76 -1.20
C ASN A 917 1.28 28.00 -1.09
N TYR A 918 0.81 28.16 0.15
CA TYR A 918 -0.53 28.62 0.51
C TYR A 918 -0.58 30.16 0.55
N GLU A 919 -0.69 30.79 -0.62
CA GLU A 919 -1.24 32.14 -0.75
C GLU A 919 -2.19 32.17 -1.94
N THR A 920 -3.45 31.75 -1.75
CA THR A 920 -4.64 32.21 -2.51
C THR A 920 -5.91 31.45 -2.09
N ARG A 921 -6.27 31.47 -0.81
CA ARG A 921 -7.68 31.27 -0.38
C ARG A 921 -8.02 32.18 0.80
N LYS A 922 -7.97 33.49 0.54
CA LYS A 922 -8.78 34.46 1.28
C LYS A 922 -9.61 35.21 0.25
N ASN A 923 -10.93 35.19 0.44
CA ASN A 923 -11.96 35.90 -0.30
C ASN A 923 -12.41 35.26 -1.64
N VAL A 924 -13.38 34.34 -1.56
CA VAL A 924 -14.47 34.34 -2.54
C VAL A 924 -15.69 34.90 -1.80
N PRO A 925 -16.10 36.15 -2.08
CA PRO A 925 -17.37 36.66 -1.58
C PRO A 925 -18.53 35.86 -2.19
N LEU A 926 -19.50 35.52 -1.35
CA LEU A 926 -20.87 35.21 -1.74
C LEU A 926 -21.47 36.43 -2.43
N ASP A 927 -21.14 36.65 -3.68
CA ASP A 927 -21.88 37.51 -4.61
C ASP A 927 -21.37 37.24 -6.03
N ILE A 928 -22.21 36.59 -6.83
CA ILE A 928 -22.58 36.97 -8.20
C ILE A 928 -23.60 35.90 -8.66
N ILE A 929 -24.84 36.14 -8.25
CA ILE A 929 -25.99 35.96 -9.14
C ILE A 929 -26.04 37.23 -9.98
N LYS A 930 -25.70 37.14 -11.26
CA LYS A 930 -26.26 37.94 -12.36
C LYS A 930 -25.87 37.35 -13.70
#